data_AF-A0A7Y4Y1R1-F1
#
_entry.id   AF-A0A7Y4Y1R1-F1
#
_cell.length_a   1.000
_cell.length_b   1.000
_cell.length_c   1.000
_cell.angle_alpha   90.00
_cell.angle_beta   90.00
_cell.angle_gamma   90.00
#
_symmetry.space_group_name_H-M   'P 1'
#
loop_
_entity.id
_entity.type
_entity.pdbx_description
1 polymer ?
#
loop_
_entity_poly.entity_id
_entity_poly.type
_entity_poly.pdbx_seq_one_letter_code
_entity_poly.pdbx_strand_id
1 'polypeptide(L)'
;MRKLALTLTVALIVGGCSSESEVAQNTAQASANSKNITSLAQTPRLPTGRKISFAAMPDHGTLLAYDRSQQPRHRGAQIYHAVQLSEAHAMNAAAPGKSIELPMPSGGTVHIDYLRHEEGLDGNWSWVGKTADGLDAVITFGESAVFGRIAQRDTEALRLTMSAGRSWLVESDPSKMLDGNLRRDSDESDVLIPHSVVAAASAKKRSTAAMTAAGDEAASPASTVDVVLGFTNGMVTKYGSAANANTRLANLVAITNQGYLNSLVTPRIRLVRTVQVSYTDTNSNDTALEAVTGFTCTTTGCTAQTVPAELVPLRTARDTYGGDLVSLVRPFQAPQHQGCGIAWLLGGSGFTIDNTDAPFGYSVVSDGTDIDETDGRTYFCREETLAHELGHNMGQQHNIEDAGTPPDTGTHSYSYGYRETTTTGFYTVMAYRLPNSSQFSINYFGNPSVNYADTARPTGTATADNARSLNLSMPLVVQFRNAVVPFGTSVANDFDGDGLSDIYWRNISTGNNDLWKMNGTALSSSTAVYREANLSWTIVGSGDFNGDSRSDILWRNTSTGQIYIQHMQGSTILSSSGYAPTVSNAAWQIVALADFDGDGKCDVYWRNTSTGQNDLWLMGTGTSPTTVATVYNEPNQAWKVRGAGDFNGDGKADLFWRNDTTGRNFLQFMNGTSALASSGYTTDVADQAWQVVAIRDFDADGRADLYWRNSSTGANHLWTMNGLLIKSFFPVYNEPNQAWQIVNSGDYNGDGFADVLWRNSSTGQNHMHLMQGGTILATSGSLLTVADSNWRMIGLRGSN
;
A
#
# COMPACT_ATOMS: atom_id res chain seq x y z
N MET A 1 -23.91 -17.51 23.81
CA MET A 1 -23.52 -18.22 22.57
C MET A 1 -24.56 -17.95 21.48
N ARG A 2 -24.40 -16.87 20.71
CA ARG A 2 -25.03 -16.67 19.40
C ARG A 2 -24.04 -15.84 18.58
N LYS A 3 -23.49 -16.45 17.54
CA LYS A 3 -22.58 -15.84 16.57
C LYS A 3 -23.38 -14.81 15.76
N LEU A 4 -23.00 -13.53 15.80
CA LEU A 4 -23.41 -12.56 14.79
C LEU A 4 -22.37 -12.64 13.66
N ALA A 5 -22.82 -13.04 12.48
CA ALA A 5 -22.06 -12.90 11.25
C ALA A 5 -22.06 -11.41 10.87
N LEU A 6 -20.87 -10.85 10.68
CA LEU A 6 -20.64 -9.49 10.24
C LEU A 6 -20.45 -9.55 8.72
N THR A 7 -21.41 -9.03 7.94
CA THR A 7 -21.24 -8.81 6.50
C THR A 7 -20.40 -7.55 6.31
N LEU A 8 -19.15 -7.76 5.91
CA LEU A 8 -18.18 -6.76 5.47
C LEU A 8 -18.51 -6.40 4.01
N THR A 9 -18.41 -5.14 3.62
CA THR A 9 -18.45 -4.73 2.20
C THR A 9 -17.21 -3.87 1.99
N VAL A 10 -16.14 -4.51 1.54
CA VAL A 10 -14.84 -3.90 1.21
C VAL A 10 -14.87 -3.60 -0.28
N ALA A 11 -14.43 -2.42 -0.69
CA ALA A 11 -14.08 -2.17 -2.08
C ALA A 11 -12.71 -2.82 -2.33
N LEU A 12 -12.72 -4.09 -2.75
CA LEU A 12 -11.54 -4.87 -3.09
C LEU A 12 -11.05 -4.47 -4.49
N ILE A 13 -9.74 -4.29 -4.64
CA ILE A 13 -9.09 -4.27 -5.96
C ILE A 13 -9.19 -5.71 -6.50
N VAL A 14 -10.07 -5.93 -7.47
CA VAL A 14 -10.27 -7.25 -8.06
C VAL A 14 -9.43 -7.42 -9.31
N GLY A 15 -8.23 -7.96 -9.11
CA GLY A 15 -7.28 -8.28 -10.18
C GLY A 15 -6.31 -9.43 -9.90
N GLY A 16 -6.45 -10.16 -8.79
CA GLY A 16 -5.44 -11.12 -8.29
C GLY A 16 -5.28 -12.43 -9.09
N CYS A 17 -6.14 -12.71 -10.06
CA CYS A 17 -6.16 -14.00 -10.77
C CYS A 17 -5.67 -13.89 -12.21
N SER A 18 -4.96 -14.91 -12.70
CA SER A 18 -4.46 -15.01 -14.07
C SER A 18 -4.79 -16.37 -14.68
N SER A 19 -5.19 -16.44 -15.96
CA SER A 19 -5.55 -17.70 -16.65
C SER A 19 -4.78 -17.92 -17.97
N GLU A 20 -4.46 -19.18 -18.27
CA GLU A 20 -3.95 -19.75 -19.52
C GLU A 20 -5.07 -20.56 -20.22
N SER A 21 -5.38 -20.28 -21.50
CA SER A 21 -6.28 -21.17 -22.29
C SER A 21 -5.78 -21.44 -23.72
N GLU A 22 -5.86 -22.70 -24.16
CA GLU A 22 -5.65 -23.18 -25.55
C GLU A 22 -6.99 -23.75 -26.11
N VAL A 23 -7.37 -23.46 -27.36
CA VAL A 23 -8.64 -23.96 -27.96
C VAL A 23 -8.40 -24.66 -29.31
N ALA A 24 -8.89 -25.91 -29.45
CA ALA A 24 -9.04 -26.62 -30.72
C ALA A 24 -10.52 -26.62 -31.19
N GLN A 25 -10.78 -26.39 -32.50
CA GLN A 25 -12.12 -26.15 -33.08
C GLN A 25 -12.78 -27.40 -33.70
N ASN A 26 -14.11 -27.56 -33.56
CA ASN A 26 -14.97 -28.20 -34.57
C ASN A 26 -16.47 -27.86 -34.40
N THR A 27 -17.16 -27.71 -35.54
CA THR A 27 -18.46 -27.05 -35.79
C THR A 27 -19.68 -27.99 -35.80
N ALA A 28 -20.84 -27.57 -35.28
CA ALA A 28 -22.19 -27.89 -35.81
C ALA A 28 -23.33 -27.08 -35.14
N GLN A 29 -24.32 -26.69 -35.95
CA GLN A 29 -25.47 -25.78 -35.69
C GLN A 29 -26.68 -26.48 -35.01
N ALA A 30 -27.49 -25.75 -34.22
CA ALA A 30 -28.97 -25.68 -34.39
C ALA A 30 -29.72 -24.80 -33.33
N SER A 31 -30.59 -23.94 -33.90
CA SER A 31 -31.76 -23.14 -33.46
C SER A 31 -32.43 -23.19 -32.06
N ALA A 32 -32.61 -21.96 -31.51
CA ALA A 32 -33.84 -21.26 -31.07
C ALA A 32 -34.85 -21.88 -30.07
N ASN A 33 -35.14 -21.19 -28.95
CA ASN A 33 -36.30 -20.28 -28.82
C ASN A 33 -36.42 -19.64 -27.41
N SER A 34 -36.74 -18.34 -27.40
CA SER A 34 -36.87 -17.43 -26.26
C SER A 34 -38.26 -17.45 -25.61
N LYS A 35 -38.36 -17.23 -24.28
CA LYS A 35 -39.53 -16.60 -23.63
C LYS A 35 -39.15 -15.73 -22.42
N ASN A 36 -39.61 -14.48 -22.48
CA ASN A 36 -39.58 -13.40 -21.48
C ASN A 36 -40.31 -13.76 -20.18
N ILE A 37 -39.77 -13.36 -19.02
CA ILE A 37 -40.57 -13.01 -17.82
C ILE A 37 -39.95 -11.81 -17.10
N THR A 38 -40.87 -10.91 -16.72
CA THR A 38 -40.80 -9.56 -16.18
C THR A 38 -40.25 -9.38 -14.76
N SER A 39 -39.66 -8.20 -14.56
CA SER A 39 -39.08 -7.60 -13.34
C SER A 39 -40.07 -7.31 -12.21
N LEU A 40 -39.63 -7.47 -10.95
CA LEU A 40 -40.13 -6.70 -9.79
C LEU A 40 -38.95 -6.44 -8.83
N ALA A 41 -38.53 -5.18 -8.74
CA ALA A 41 -37.52 -4.69 -7.81
C ALA A 41 -38.16 -4.37 -6.44
N GLN A 42 -37.54 -4.82 -5.36
CA GLN A 42 -37.84 -4.37 -3.99
C GLN A 42 -36.54 -4.04 -3.27
N THR A 43 -36.37 -2.76 -2.94
CA THR A 43 -35.29 -2.20 -2.11
C THR A 43 -35.46 -2.57 -0.64
N PRO A 44 -34.44 -3.10 0.07
CA PRO A 44 -34.48 -3.24 1.52
C PRO A 44 -33.90 -2.01 2.23
N ARG A 45 -34.68 -1.46 3.16
CA ARG A 45 -34.25 -0.45 4.15
C ARG A 45 -33.33 -1.06 5.20
N LEU A 46 -32.33 -0.28 5.63
CA LEU A 46 -31.38 -0.63 6.69
C LEU A 46 -31.93 -0.41 8.12
N PRO A 47 -31.46 -1.15 9.14
CA PRO A 47 -31.96 -1.08 10.51
C PRO A 47 -31.31 0.03 11.33
N THR A 48 -32.14 0.79 12.05
CA THR A 48 -31.74 1.87 12.97
C THR A 48 -31.43 1.35 14.37
N GLY A 49 -30.22 1.62 14.89
CA GLY A 49 -29.94 1.55 16.32
C GLY A 49 -28.47 1.45 16.71
N ARG A 50 -27.74 2.58 16.82
CA ARG A 50 -26.42 2.66 17.48
C ARG A 50 -26.38 3.86 18.43
N LYS A 51 -25.83 3.64 19.64
CA LYS A 51 -25.65 4.63 20.72
C LYS A 51 -24.82 5.82 20.20
N ILE A 52 -25.14 7.03 20.70
CA ILE A 52 -24.60 8.34 20.28
C ILE A 52 -23.17 8.23 19.72
N SER A 53 -23.04 8.32 18.39
CA SER A 53 -21.75 8.27 17.70
C SER A 53 -21.06 9.63 17.78
N PHE A 54 -19.73 9.63 17.94
CA PHE A 54 -18.89 10.83 18.04
C PHE A 54 -18.77 11.60 16.71
N ALA A 55 -19.08 10.92 15.60
CA ALA A 55 -19.18 11.47 14.25
C ALA A 55 -20.59 11.25 13.66
N ALA A 56 -21.62 11.29 14.51
CA ALA A 56 -23.02 11.02 14.15
C ALA A 56 -23.75 12.21 13.51
N MET A 57 -23.08 13.35 13.30
CA MET A 57 -23.73 14.49 12.66
C MET A 57 -24.25 14.03 11.29
N PRO A 58 -25.54 14.23 10.98
CA PRO A 58 -26.04 13.96 9.65
C PRO A 58 -25.25 14.75 8.61
N ASP A 59 -25.14 14.22 7.39
CA ASP A 59 -24.50 14.95 6.31
C ASP A 59 -25.38 16.17 5.91
N HIS A 60 -24.89 17.35 6.28
CA HIS A 60 -25.49 18.64 5.94
C HIS A 60 -24.68 19.38 4.88
N GLY A 61 -23.81 18.68 4.15
CA GLY A 61 -22.90 19.25 3.16
C GLY A 61 -21.57 19.73 3.73
N THR A 62 -21.31 19.55 5.03
CA THR A 62 -20.04 19.95 5.68
C THR A 62 -19.54 18.86 6.62
N LEU A 63 -18.21 18.74 6.76
CA LEU A 63 -17.59 17.73 7.63
C LEU A 63 -17.90 17.94 9.12
N LEU A 64 -17.96 19.19 9.57
CA LEU A 64 -18.12 19.51 10.98
C LEU A 64 -19.04 20.71 11.23
N ALA A 65 -19.59 20.76 12.44
CA ALA A 65 -20.27 21.92 12.98
C ALA A 65 -19.73 22.28 14.36
N TYR A 66 -19.55 23.57 14.62
CA TYR A 66 -19.12 24.08 15.92
C TYR A 66 -20.25 24.01 16.94
N ASP A 67 -19.97 23.46 18.12
CA ASP A 67 -20.89 23.49 19.25
C ASP A 67 -20.91 24.89 19.87
N ARG A 68 -21.81 25.75 19.37
CA ARG A 68 -21.96 27.14 19.82
C ARG A 68 -22.37 27.28 21.29
N SER A 69 -22.80 26.21 21.95
CA SER A 69 -23.06 26.22 23.40
C SER A 69 -21.77 26.20 24.22
N GLN A 70 -20.65 25.83 23.60
CA GLN A 70 -19.34 25.75 24.22
C GLN A 70 -18.46 26.90 23.72
N GLN A 71 -17.96 27.71 24.65
CA GLN A 71 -16.96 28.72 24.32
C GLN A 71 -15.63 28.04 23.95
N PRO A 72 -14.86 28.59 22.99
CA PRO A 72 -13.51 28.12 22.69
C PRO A 72 -12.65 28.09 23.96
N ARG A 73 -11.86 27.03 24.13
CA ARG A 73 -10.97 26.88 25.29
C ARG A 73 -9.55 27.25 24.91
N HIS A 74 -9.01 28.27 25.54
CA HIS A 74 -7.62 28.67 25.37
C HIS A 74 -6.71 27.87 26.31
N ARG A 75 -5.67 27.25 25.75
CA ARG A 75 -4.64 26.49 26.47
C ARG A 75 -3.28 26.90 25.94
N GLY A 76 -2.71 27.92 26.58
CA GLY A 76 -1.46 28.56 26.15
C GLY A 76 -1.50 29.00 24.68
N ALA A 77 -0.70 28.36 23.83
CA ALA A 77 -0.63 28.65 22.40
C ALA A 77 -1.81 28.10 21.57
N GLN A 78 -2.67 27.26 22.17
CA GLN A 78 -3.71 26.54 21.46
C GLN A 78 -5.13 27.04 21.80
N ILE A 79 -6.00 27.03 20.81
CA ILE A 79 -7.42 27.33 20.95
C ILE A 79 -8.22 26.09 20.52
N TYR A 80 -9.01 25.55 21.45
CA TYR A 80 -9.81 24.34 21.25
C TYR A 80 -11.25 24.72 20.96
N HIS A 81 -11.72 24.35 19.77
CA HIS A 81 -13.09 24.55 19.32
C HIS A 81 -13.84 23.22 19.42
N ALA A 82 -14.91 23.17 20.21
CA ALA A 82 -15.75 21.98 20.30
C ALA A 82 -16.52 21.80 18.99
N VAL A 83 -16.44 20.60 18.41
CA VAL A 83 -17.08 20.28 17.13
C VAL A 83 -17.88 19.00 17.21
N GLN A 84 -18.86 18.86 16.32
CA GLN A 84 -19.49 17.60 15.97
C GLN A 84 -19.10 17.27 14.53
N LEU A 85 -18.77 16.00 14.25
CA LEU A 85 -18.35 15.57 12.91
C LEU A 85 -19.41 14.70 12.24
N SER A 86 -19.37 14.68 10.90
CA SER A 86 -20.15 13.78 10.05
C SER A 86 -19.22 12.81 9.33
N GLU A 87 -19.13 11.58 9.83
CA GLU A 87 -18.43 10.51 9.10
C GLU A 87 -19.12 10.20 7.77
N ALA A 88 -20.45 10.28 7.75
CA ALA A 88 -21.24 10.10 6.53
C ALA A 88 -20.85 11.10 5.43
N HIS A 89 -20.59 12.37 5.79
CA HIS A 89 -20.08 13.35 4.83
C HIS A 89 -18.71 12.97 4.29
N ALA A 90 -17.78 12.55 5.16
CA ALA A 90 -16.46 12.10 4.74
C ALA A 90 -16.54 10.88 3.79
N MET A 91 -17.41 9.90 4.09
CA MET A 91 -17.65 8.74 3.21
C MET A 91 -18.24 9.17 1.86
N ASN A 92 -19.23 10.06 1.86
CA ASN A 92 -19.82 10.59 0.61
C ASN A 92 -18.81 11.39 -0.21
N ALA A 93 -17.87 12.06 0.46
CA ALA A 93 -16.78 12.80 -0.16
C ALA A 93 -15.64 11.89 -0.63
N ALA A 94 -15.62 10.60 -0.29
CA ALA A 94 -14.59 9.64 -0.71
C ALA A 94 -14.88 9.03 -2.10
N ALA A 95 -15.24 9.88 -3.06
CA ALA A 95 -15.49 9.49 -4.45
C ALA A 95 -14.78 10.44 -5.42
N PRO A 96 -14.35 9.97 -6.61
CA PRO A 96 -13.69 10.83 -7.59
C PRO A 96 -14.50 12.08 -7.93
N GLY A 97 -13.84 13.25 -7.91
CA GLY A 97 -14.46 14.55 -8.18
C GLY A 97 -15.35 15.07 -7.04
N LYS A 98 -15.29 14.47 -5.85
CA LYS A 98 -15.91 14.99 -4.63
C LYS A 98 -14.87 15.63 -3.71
N SER A 99 -15.36 16.44 -2.78
CA SER A 99 -14.55 17.21 -1.85
C SER A 99 -15.20 17.23 -0.47
N ILE A 100 -14.39 17.31 0.57
CA ILE A 100 -14.84 17.71 1.90
C ILE A 100 -15.03 19.23 1.92
N GLU A 101 -16.17 19.68 2.44
CA GLU A 101 -16.36 21.07 2.85
C GLU A 101 -16.06 21.23 4.34
N LEU A 102 -15.04 22.02 4.66
CA LEU A 102 -14.57 22.24 6.03
C LEU A 102 -14.81 23.70 6.48
N PRO A 103 -15.75 23.95 7.40
CA PRO A 103 -15.92 25.26 8.01
C PRO A 103 -14.73 25.64 8.91
N MET A 104 -14.05 26.74 8.60
CA MET A 104 -12.85 27.19 9.33
C MET A 104 -13.19 28.00 10.59
N PRO A 105 -12.37 27.95 11.65
CA PRO A 105 -12.61 28.72 12.88
C PRO A 105 -12.60 30.23 12.65
N SER A 106 -11.72 30.70 11.75
CA SER A 106 -11.60 32.08 11.30
C SER A 106 -12.79 32.58 10.47
N GLY A 107 -13.70 31.69 10.08
CA GLY A 107 -14.81 31.95 9.18
C GLY A 107 -14.53 31.50 7.74
N GLY A 108 -15.58 31.22 6.99
CA GLY A 108 -15.49 30.66 5.64
C GLY A 108 -15.41 29.13 5.62
N THR A 109 -15.27 28.58 4.42
CA THR A 109 -15.23 27.13 4.16
C THR A 109 -14.06 26.83 3.24
N VAL A 110 -13.25 25.84 3.59
CA VAL A 110 -12.20 25.29 2.73
C VAL A 110 -12.77 24.06 2.02
N HIS A 111 -12.51 23.99 0.72
CA HIS A 111 -12.80 22.81 -0.10
C HIS A 111 -11.54 21.97 -0.22
N ILE A 112 -11.65 20.70 0.18
CA ILE A 112 -10.55 19.75 0.14
C ILE A 112 -10.95 18.64 -0.83
N ASP A 113 -10.34 18.61 -1.99
CA ASP A 113 -10.60 17.61 -3.01
C ASP A 113 -10.09 16.24 -2.56
N TYR A 114 -10.91 15.22 -2.80
CA TYR A 114 -10.56 13.85 -2.46
C TYR A 114 -9.38 13.37 -3.29
N LEU A 115 -8.39 12.79 -2.61
CA LEU A 115 -7.22 12.18 -3.24
C LEU A 115 -7.29 10.66 -3.13
N ARG A 116 -7.39 10.14 -1.91
CA ARG A 116 -7.49 8.70 -1.63
C ARG A 116 -8.06 8.46 -0.24
N HIS A 117 -8.35 7.21 0.07
CA HIS A 117 -8.49 6.75 1.45
C HIS A 117 -7.62 5.52 1.70
N GLU A 118 -7.32 5.25 2.97
CA GLU A 118 -6.55 4.09 3.41
C GLU A 118 -7.32 3.42 4.55
N GLU A 119 -7.61 2.12 4.44
CA GLU A 119 -8.21 1.35 5.54
C GLU A 119 -7.14 0.49 6.23
N GLY A 120 -7.07 0.59 7.55
CA GLY A 120 -6.18 -0.19 8.40
C GLY A 120 -6.80 -1.54 8.77
N LEU A 121 -5.94 -2.49 9.16
CA LEU A 121 -6.33 -3.86 9.53
C LEU A 121 -7.30 -3.96 10.71
N ASP A 122 -7.44 -2.89 11.50
CA ASP A 122 -8.33 -2.79 12.65
C ASP A 122 -9.63 -2.02 12.35
N GLY A 123 -9.89 -1.70 11.08
CA GLY A 123 -11.09 -0.98 10.61
C GLY A 123 -11.04 0.52 10.84
N ASN A 124 -9.92 1.09 11.32
CA ASN A 124 -9.70 2.52 11.21
C ASN A 124 -9.47 2.88 9.74
N TRP A 125 -10.04 3.97 9.27
CA TRP A 125 -9.85 4.42 7.90
C TRP A 125 -9.46 5.89 7.84
N SER A 126 -8.54 6.23 6.95
CA SER A 126 -8.02 7.58 6.77
C SER A 126 -8.48 8.14 5.44
N TRP A 127 -9.21 9.24 5.48
CA TRP A 127 -9.54 10.06 4.33
C TRP A 127 -8.39 11.03 4.07
N VAL A 128 -7.93 11.12 2.83
CA VAL A 128 -6.84 12.01 2.43
C VAL A 128 -7.28 12.86 1.25
N GLY A 129 -6.98 14.15 1.33
CA GLY A 129 -7.30 15.10 0.28
C GLY A 129 -6.30 16.23 0.17
N LYS A 130 -6.49 17.06 -0.87
CA LYS A 130 -5.72 18.27 -1.09
C LYS A 130 -6.64 19.44 -1.40
N THR A 131 -6.29 20.61 -0.91
CA THR A 131 -6.92 21.85 -1.32
C THR A 131 -6.44 22.26 -2.71
N ALA A 132 -7.19 23.14 -3.38
CA ALA A 132 -6.83 23.66 -4.72
C ALA A 132 -5.45 24.33 -4.77
N ASP A 133 -4.98 24.84 -3.63
CA ASP A 133 -3.70 25.50 -3.46
C ASP A 133 -2.57 24.52 -3.02
N GLY A 134 -2.85 23.22 -3.01
CA GLY A 134 -1.86 22.14 -2.87
C GLY A 134 -1.57 21.69 -1.44
N LEU A 135 -2.33 22.15 -0.44
CA LEU A 135 -2.16 21.78 0.97
C LEU A 135 -2.89 20.48 1.28
N ASP A 136 -2.24 19.60 2.05
CA ASP A 136 -2.77 18.27 2.37
C ASP A 136 -3.67 18.26 3.61
N ALA A 137 -4.64 17.35 3.61
CA ALA A 137 -5.41 17.01 4.80
C ALA A 137 -5.50 15.49 4.97
N VAL A 138 -5.26 15.02 6.18
CA VAL A 138 -5.35 13.61 6.58
C VAL A 138 -6.29 13.52 7.77
N ILE A 139 -7.39 12.77 7.63
CA ILE A 139 -8.42 12.62 8.66
C ILE A 139 -8.70 11.14 8.86
N THR A 140 -8.45 10.62 10.06
CA THR A 140 -8.59 9.21 10.40
C THR A 140 -9.77 9.01 11.32
N PHE A 141 -10.72 8.18 10.88
CA PHE A 141 -11.88 7.75 11.62
C PHE A 141 -11.66 6.34 12.17
N GLY A 142 -12.07 6.15 13.41
CA GLY A 142 -12.11 4.84 14.07
C GLY A 142 -13.46 4.57 14.70
N GLU A 143 -13.59 3.45 15.42
CA GLU A 143 -14.87 3.07 16.02
C GLU A 143 -15.43 4.12 16.99
N SER A 144 -14.54 4.82 17.72
CA SER A 144 -14.95 5.81 18.74
C SER A 144 -14.12 7.10 18.79
N ALA A 145 -13.31 7.37 17.76
CA ALA A 145 -12.44 8.54 17.69
C ALA A 145 -12.21 9.04 16.27
N VAL A 146 -11.88 10.33 16.17
CA VAL A 146 -11.35 10.94 14.94
C VAL A 146 -10.14 11.79 15.28
N PHE A 147 -9.11 11.66 14.46
CA PHE A 147 -7.90 12.48 14.50
C PHE A 147 -7.62 13.01 13.11
N GLY A 148 -6.92 14.13 13.02
CA GLY A 148 -6.55 14.65 11.72
C GLY A 148 -5.62 15.84 11.77
N ARG A 149 -4.88 15.99 10.68
CA ARG A 149 -4.01 17.12 10.39
C ARG A 149 -4.53 17.77 9.11
N ILE A 150 -4.87 19.04 9.17
CA ILE A 150 -5.35 19.80 8.02
C ILE A 150 -4.39 20.98 7.83
N ALA A 151 -3.58 20.91 6.79
CA ALA A 151 -2.59 21.94 6.52
C ALA A 151 -3.23 23.30 6.24
N GLN A 152 -2.54 24.35 6.67
CA GLN A 152 -2.92 25.73 6.43
C GLN A 152 -1.77 26.47 5.77
N ARG A 153 -2.09 27.54 5.05
CA ARG A 153 -1.11 28.40 4.40
C ARG A 153 -0.36 29.22 5.46
N ASP A 154 0.97 29.16 5.42
CA ASP A 154 1.88 30.01 6.20
C ASP A 154 1.64 30.00 7.73
N THR A 155 1.10 28.91 8.26
CA THR A 155 0.86 28.70 9.70
C THR A 155 0.80 27.21 10.04
N GLU A 156 0.80 26.89 11.33
CA GLU A 156 0.65 25.51 11.81
C GLU A 156 -0.69 24.89 11.40
N ALA A 157 -0.65 23.59 11.11
CA ALA A 157 -1.82 22.82 10.69
C ALA A 157 -2.92 22.82 11.78
N LEU A 158 -4.19 22.80 11.36
CA LEU A 158 -5.28 22.51 12.27
C LEU A 158 -5.20 21.05 12.70
N ARG A 159 -5.49 20.80 13.98
CA ARG A 159 -5.55 19.45 14.52
C ARG A 159 -6.97 19.07 14.92
N LEU A 160 -7.49 18.00 14.35
CA LEU A 160 -8.66 17.29 14.88
C LEU A 160 -8.18 16.30 15.94
N THR A 161 -8.77 16.34 17.14
CA THR A 161 -8.38 15.46 18.24
C THR A 161 -9.56 15.14 19.17
N MET A 162 -9.38 14.09 19.98
CA MET A 162 -10.35 13.67 20.99
C MET A 162 -9.86 14.04 22.39
N SER A 163 -10.74 14.63 23.21
CA SER A 163 -10.48 14.85 24.63
C SER A 163 -11.78 14.76 25.43
N ALA A 164 -11.75 13.98 26.52
CA ALA A 164 -12.90 13.71 27.38
C ALA A 164 -14.14 13.22 26.60
N GLY A 165 -13.93 12.34 25.61
CA GLY A 165 -15.01 11.77 24.78
C GLY A 165 -15.63 12.74 23.77
N ARG A 166 -15.03 13.91 23.55
CA ARG A 166 -15.49 14.92 22.60
C ARG A 166 -14.42 15.21 21.55
N SER A 167 -14.84 15.52 20.33
CA SER A 167 -13.98 16.00 19.25
C SER A 167 -13.74 17.51 19.32
N TRP A 168 -12.51 17.89 19.04
CA TRP A 168 -12.02 19.25 19.07
C TRP A 168 -11.25 19.55 17.80
N LEU A 169 -11.52 20.71 17.20
CA LEU A 169 -10.64 21.31 16.20
C LEU A 169 -9.74 22.31 16.92
N VAL A 170 -8.43 22.16 16.78
CA VAL A 170 -7.44 22.92 17.54
C VAL A 170 -6.64 23.81 16.60
N GLU A 171 -6.69 25.12 16.86
CA GLU A 171 -5.80 26.11 16.25
C GLU A 171 -4.58 26.29 17.13
N SER A 172 -3.40 26.47 16.51
CA SER A 172 -2.16 26.75 17.23
C SER A 172 -1.53 28.04 16.72
N ASP A 173 -1.12 28.92 17.64
CA ASP A 173 -0.42 30.17 17.34
C ASP A 173 1.10 29.90 17.28
N PRO A 174 1.73 29.91 16.09
CA PRO A 174 3.14 29.56 15.95
C PRO A 174 4.02 30.44 16.85
N SER A 175 3.71 31.73 17.01
CA SER A 175 4.52 32.67 17.79
C SER A 175 4.60 32.35 19.29
N LYS A 176 3.65 31.56 19.81
CA LYS A 176 3.56 31.16 21.23
C LYS A 176 3.92 29.70 21.47
N MET A 177 4.11 28.94 20.40
CA MET A 177 4.48 27.53 20.48
C MET A 177 5.99 27.39 20.71
N LEU A 178 6.36 26.59 21.71
CA LEU A 178 7.73 26.13 21.91
C LEU A 178 7.79 24.63 21.62
N ASP A 179 8.64 24.27 20.67
CA ASP A 179 8.91 22.87 20.35
C ASP A 179 9.50 22.17 21.59
N GLY A 180 8.98 20.99 21.93
CA GLY A 180 9.42 20.20 23.08
C GLY A 180 10.92 19.88 23.06
N ASN A 181 11.55 19.91 21.89
CA ASN A 181 12.99 19.66 21.71
C ASN A 181 13.88 20.85 22.12
N LEU A 182 13.32 22.04 22.37
CA LEU A 182 14.09 23.23 22.79
C LEU A 182 14.55 23.21 24.26
N ARG A 183 14.22 22.16 25.03
CA ARG A 183 14.65 21.96 26.43
C ARG A 183 15.78 20.94 26.60
N ARG A 184 16.24 20.29 25.53
CA ARG A 184 17.40 19.40 25.60
C ARG A 184 18.65 20.26 25.83
N ASP A 185 19.47 19.91 26.83
CA ASP A 185 20.76 20.60 27.03
C ASP A 185 21.54 20.53 25.71
N SER A 186 22.20 21.62 25.33
CA SER A 186 22.80 21.82 23.99
C SER A 186 23.87 20.78 23.56
N ASP A 187 24.17 19.83 24.44
CA ASP A 187 25.17 18.78 24.26
C ASP A 187 24.56 17.37 24.09
N GLU A 188 23.23 17.19 24.24
CA GLU A 188 22.56 15.88 24.06
C GLU A 188 21.85 15.79 22.71
N SER A 189 22.26 14.84 21.86
CA SER A 189 21.59 14.50 20.60
C SER A 189 20.38 13.59 20.87
N ASP A 190 19.29 13.84 20.17
CA ASP A 190 18.07 13.01 20.06
C ASP A 190 18.17 11.89 19.02
N VAL A 191 19.38 11.61 18.58
CA VAL A 191 19.70 10.36 17.91
C VAL A 191 20.79 9.63 18.66
N LEU A 192 20.67 8.31 18.66
CA LEU A 192 21.78 7.44 19.02
C LEU A 192 22.28 6.78 17.74
N ILE A 193 23.53 7.06 17.36
CA ILE A 193 24.19 6.24 16.35
C ILE A 193 24.62 4.95 17.04
N PRO A 194 24.40 3.76 16.47
CA PRO A 194 24.99 2.51 16.97
C PRO A 194 26.54 2.54 16.90
N HIS A 195 27.22 3.37 17.69
CA HIS A 195 28.66 3.60 17.63
C HIS A 195 29.44 2.36 18.09
N SER A 196 30.51 2.06 17.34
CA SER A 196 31.62 1.13 17.62
C SER A 196 31.35 -0.37 17.82
N VAL A 197 30.12 -0.84 18.00
CA VAL A 197 29.81 -2.29 17.94
C VAL A 197 30.06 -2.81 16.52
N VAL A 198 29.79 -1.97 15.51
CA VAL A 198 30.13 -2.27 14.12
C VAL A 198 31.58 -1.87 13.80
N ALA A 199 32.32 -1.08 14.62
CA ALA A 199 33.69 -0.65 14.26
C ALA A 199 34.71 -1.80 14.19
N ALA A 200 34.54 -2.86 14.99
CA ALA A 200 35.36 -4.07 14.87
C ALA A 200 35.01 -4.89 13.61
N ALA A 201 33.76 -4.82 13.12
CA ALA A 201 33.33 -5.41 11.86
C ALA A 201 33.56 -4.49 10.62
N SER A 202 33.70 -3.18 10.84
CA SER A 202 33.69 -2.11 9.83
C SER A 202 35.07 -1.60 9.43
N ALA A 203 36.16 -2.17 9.95
CA ALA A 203 37.49 -1.91 9.41
C ALA A 203 37.60 -2.26 7.91
N LYS A 204 36.75 -3.17 7.40
CA LYS A 204 36.58 -3.46 5.95
C LYS A 204 35.61 -2.52 5.22
N LYS A 205 34.66 -1.87 5.90
CA LYS A 205 33.61 -1.04 5.28
C LYS A 205 34.12 0.35 4.82
N ARG A 206 35.17 0.90 5.44
CA ARG A 206 35.79 2.17 5.02
C ARG A 206 36.46 2.11 3.63
N SER A 207 36.93 0.95 3.18
CA SER A 207 37.69 0.84 1.92
C SER A 207 36.81 0.75 0.66
N THR A 208 35.52 0.42 0.79
CA THR A 208 34.60 0.30 -0.35
C THR A 208 33.79 1.56 -0.60
N ALA A 209 33.41 2.33 0.44
CA ALA A 209 32.64 3.57 0.29
C ALA A 209 33.40 4.70 -0.43
N ALA A 210 34.74 4.71 -0.36
CA ALA A 210 35.56 5.66 -1.11
C ALA A 210 35.70 5.30 -2.61
N MET A 211 35.27 4.10 -3.04
CA MET A 211 35.34 3.66 -4.44
C MET A 211 33.99 3.69 -5.17
N THR A 212 32.87 3.92 -4.48
CA THR A 212 31.51 3.91 -5.07
C THR A 212 30.81 5.26 -5.09
N ALA A 213 31.56 6.37 -5.04
CA ALA A 213 31.00 7.71 -5.35
C ALA A 213 30.57 7.90 -6.83
N ALA A 214 30.47 6.81 -7.60
CA ALA A 214 30.03 6.79 -8.99
C ALA A 214 29.36 5.46 -9.41
N GLY A 215 28.87 4.65 -8.46
CA GLY A 215 28.15 3.40 -8.76
C GLY A 215 26.77 3.44 -8.13
N ASP A 216 25.74 3.35 -8.96
CA ASP A 216 24.32 3.38 -8.57
C ASP A 216 24.03 2.38 -7.44
N GLU A 217 23.75 2.90 -6.24
CA GLU A 217 22.91 2.15 -5.30
C GLU A 217 21.54 2.03 -5.96
N ALA A 218 21.25 0.86 -6.52
CA ALA A 218 19.98 0.60 -7.15
C ALA A 218 18.91 0.52 -6.04
N ALA A 219 17.92 1.40 -6.12
CA ALA A 219 16.72 1.32 -5.31
C ALA A 219 16.11 -0.09 -5.45
N SER A 220 15.95 -0.78 -4.32
CA SER A 220 15.14 -2.00 -4.25
C SER A 220 13.65 -1.57 -4.27
N PRO A 221 12.78 -2.21 -5.05
CA PRO A 221 11.38 -1.81 -5.12
C PRO A 221 10.46 -2.45 -4.06
N ALA A 222 11.02 -2.99 -2.97
CA ALA A 222 10.22 -3.40 -1.83
C ALA A 222 9.87 -2.09 -1.15
N SER A 223 8.67 -1.60 -1.44
CA SER A 223 8.28 -0.23 -1.17
C SER A 223 7.69 -0.06 0.21
N THR A 224 7.42 -1.12 0.98
CA THR A 224 6.69 -0.98 2.24
C THR A 224 7.46 -1.49 3.45
N VAL A 225 7.76 -0.57 4.37
CA VAL A 225 8.36 -0.87 5.68
C VAL A 225 7.24 -1.24 6.67
N ASP A 226 7.28 -2.46 7.18
CA ASP A 226 6.32 -2.92 8.19
C ASP A 226 6.64 -2.33 9.55
N VAL A 227 5.66 -1.64 10.15
CA VAL A 227 5.82 -1.00 11.46
C VAL A 227 4.91 -1.61 12.51
N VAL A 228 5.49 -1.90 13.68
CA VAL A 228 4.74 -2.26 14.89
C VAL A 228 4.79 -1.10 15.86
N LEU A 229 3.62 -0.61 16.28
CA LEU A 229 3.53 0.53 17.20
C LEU A 229 3.07 0.09 18.59
N GLY A 230 3.90 0.32 19.58
CA GLY A 230 3.54 0.18 20.99
C GLY A 230 2.90 1.45 21.53
N PHE A 231 1.98 1.36 22.49
CA PHE A 231 1.49 2.52 23.22
C PHE A 231 1.27 2.21 24.70
N THR A 232 1.50 3.19 25.57
CA THR A 232 1.41 3.01 27.04
C THR A 232 -0.02 3.18 27.57
N ASN A 233 -0.23 2.77 28.83
CA ASN A 233 -1.46 3.05 29.57
C ASN A 233 -1.76 4.56 29.69
N GLY A 234 -0.74 5.43 29.63
CA GLY A 234 -0.93 6.87 29.56
C GLY A 234 -1.64 7.33 28.29
N MET A 235 -1.36 6.71 27.13
CA MET A 235 -2.07 6.99 25.88
C MET A 235 -3.56 6.61 25.98
N VAL A 236 -3.86 5.47 26.60
CA VAL A 236 -5.24 5.04 26.88
C VAL A 236 -5.95 6.05 27.78
N THR A 237 -5.28 6.53 28.83
CA THR A 237 -5.83 7.53 29.74
C THR A 237 -6.09 8.86 29.03
N LYS A 238 -5.13 9.30 28.19
CA LYS A 238 -5.20 10.55 27.42
C LYS A 238 -6.37 10.56 26.42
N TYR A 239 -6.53 9.48 25.67
CA TYR A 239 -7.54 9.39 24.61
C TYR A 239 -8.83 8.66 25.03
N GLY A 240 -8.88 8.17 26.27
CA GLY A 240 -10.06 7.59 26.92
C GLY A 240 -10.25 6.08 26.70
N SER A 241 -9.63 5.49 25.67
CA SER A 241 -9.69 4.05 25.41
C SER A 241 -8.50 3.57 24.57
N ALA A 242 -8.25 2.26 24.58
CA ALA A 242 -7.23 1.64 23.72
C ALA A 242 -7.61 1.75 22.23
N ALA A 243 -8.90 1.65 21.88
CA ALA A 243 -9.38 1.85 20.52
C ALA A 243 -9.07 3.27 20.02
N ASN A 244 -9.29 4.29 20.85
CA ASN A 244 -8.97 5.68 20.48
C ASN A 244 -7.46 5.90 20.33
N ALA A 245 -6.64 5.26 21.18
CA ALA A 245 -5.19 5.29 21.02
C ALA A 245 -4.76 4.63 19.71
N ASN A 246 -5.35 3.49 19.33
CA ASN A 246 -5.10 2.86 18.03
C ASN A 246 -5.47 3.77 16.85
N THR A 247 -6.64 4.41 16.89
CA THR A 247 -7.03 5.38 15.84
C THR A 247 -6.02 6.53 15.73
N ARG A 248 -5.46 6.99 16.86
CA ARG A 248 -4.39 7.99 16.86
C ARG A 248 -3.11 7.48 16.21
N LEU A 249 -2.69 6.25 16.54
CA LEU A 249 -1.51 5.64 15.93
C LEU A 249 -1.68 5.43 14.42
N ALA A 250 -2.85 4.96 13.98
CA ALA A 250 -3.19 4.86 12.55
C ALA A 250 -3.14 6.23 11.86
N ASN A 251 -3.61 7.29 12.53
CA ASN A 251 -3.51 8.66 12.03
C ASN A 251 -2.07 9.13 11.85
N LEU A 252 -1.19 8.86 12.82
CA LEU A 252 0.24 9.20 12.71
C LEU A 252 0.88 8.48 11.50
N VAL A 253 0.54 7.20 11.27
CA VAL A 253 1.02 6.44 10.11
C VAL A 253 0.53 7.04 8.78
N ALA A 254 -0.75 7.42 8.70
CA ALA A 254 -1.31 8.06 7.51
C ALA A 254 -0.66 9.44 7.23
N ILE A 255 -0.37 10.22 8.28
CA ILE A 255 0.34 11.51 8.16
C ILE A 255 1.77 11.27 7.63
N THR A 256 2.47 10.28 8.16
CA THR A 256 3.82 9.90 7.69
C THR A 256 3.81 9.51 6.21
N ASN A 257 2.90 8.62 5.80
CA ASN A 257 2.76 8.22 4.40
C ASN A 257 2.41 9.39 3.48
N GLN A 258 1.57 10.32 3.95
CA GLN A 258 1.31 11.55 3.20
C GLN A 258 2.56 12.44 3.07
N GLY A 259 3.40 12.48 4.10
CA GLY A 259 4.69 13.20 4.05
C GLY A 259 5.66 12.62 3.01
N TYR A 260 5.72 11.30 2.89
CA TYR A 260 6.48 10.62 1.83
C TYR A 260 5.97 11.01 0.43
N LEU A 261 4.65 10.89 0.20
CA LEU A 261 4.03 11.23 -1.08
C LEU A 261 4.19 12.70 -1.45
N ASN A 262 4.04 13.61 -0.48
CA ASN A 262 4.29 15.04 -0.69
C ASN A 262 5.73 15.32 -1.17
N SER A 263 6.66 14.41 -0.88
CA SER A 263 8.10 14.59 -1.10
C SER A 263 8.66 13.73 -2.23
N LEU A 264 7.81 13.03 -2.99
CA LEU A 264 8.22 12.06 -4.01
C LEU A 264 9.09 10.91 -3.45
N VAL A 265 8.79 10.48 -2.23
CA VAL A 265 9.30 9.22 -1.67
C VAL A 265 8.31 8.13 -2.06
N THR A 266 8.77 7.19 -2.88
CA THR A 266 7.94 6.09 -3.40
C THR A 266 7.64 5.04 -2.32
N PRO A 267 8.61 4.65 -1.47
CA PRO A 267 8.32 3.75 -0.37
C PRO A 267 7.39 4.38 0.69
N ARG A 268 6.61 3.53 1.37
CA ARG A 268 5.67 3.85 2.45
C ARG A 268 5.94 3.01 3.70
N ILE A 269 5.24 3.33 4.77
CA ILE A 269 5.14 2.45 5.95
C ILE A 269 3.75 1.81 6.04
N ARG A 270 3.69 0.61 6.62
CA ARG A 270 2.43 -0.11 6.87
C ARG A 270 2.32 -0.56 8.31
N LEU A 271 1.24 -0.15 8.96
CA LEU A 271 0.95 -0.55 10.34
C LEU A 271 0.45 -1.99 10.37
N VAL A 272 1.32 -2.93 10.74
CA VAL A 272 0.98 -4.35 10.81
C VAL A 272 0.41 -4.76 12.17
N ARG A 273 0.76 -4.02 13.23
CA ARG A 273 0.23 -4.26 14.58
C ARG A 273 0.37 -3.07 15.51
N THR A 274 -0.64 -2.86 16.35
CA THR A 274 -0.51 -2.05 17.58
C THR A 274 -0.48 -2.92 18.83
N VAL A 275 0.25 -2.49 19.85
CA VAL A 275 0.39 -3.21 21.13
C VAL A 275 0.29 -2.24 22.30
N GLN A 276 -0.71 -2.45 23.16
CA GLN A 276 -0.74 -1.76 24.45
C GLN A 276 0.30 -2.40 25.40
N VAL A 277 1.15 -1.58 26.00
CA VAL A 277 2.16 -1.99 26.98
C VAL A 277 1.96 -1.29 28.32
N SER A 278 2.34 -1.96 29.40
CA SER A 278 2.26 -1.43 30.77
C SER A 278 3.55 -0.74 31.21
N TYR A 279 4.28 -0.13 30.27
CA TYR A 279 5.53 0.58 30.54
C TYR A 279 5.28 1.99 31.13
N THR A 280 6.26 2.53 31.86
CA THR A 280 6.15 3.85 32.51
C THR A 280 6.22 5.02 31.52
N ASP A 281 5.52 6.10 31.85
CA ASP A 281 5.55 7.37 31.13
C ASP A 281 6.44 8.42 31.81
N THR A 282 7.11 8.09 32.93
CA THR A 282 7.78 9.08 33.78
C THR A 282 9.30 9.18 33.60
N ASN A 283 9.90 8.34 32.74
CA ASN A 283 11.33 8.37 32.44
C ASN A 283 11.61 9.03 31.09
N SER A 284 12.90 9.27 30.80
CA SER A 284 13.31 9.90 29.55
C SER A 284 13.01 9.04 28.33
N ASN A 285 12.99 9.68 27.16
CA ASN A 285 12.92 8.98 25.88
C ASN A 285 14.15 8.08 25.68
N ASP A 286 15.34 8.52 26.05
CA ASP A 286 16.59 7.76 25.99
C ASP A 286 16.50 6.44 26.78
N THR A 287 16.05 6.51 28.03
CA THR A 287 15.89 5.32 28.90
C THR A 287 14.90 4.33 28.28
N ALA A 288 13.82 4.84 27.67
CA ALA A 288 12.82 4.01 27.04
C ALA A 288 13.31 3.35 25.73
N LEU A 289 14.11 4.08 24.94
CA LEU A 289 14.71 3.55 23.70
C LEU A 289 15.67 2.41 24.02
N GLU A 290 16.58 2.62 24.96
CA GLU A 290 17.50 1.58 25.40
C GLU A 290 16.75 0.35 25.92
N ALA A 291 15.71 0.56 26.74
CA ALA A 291 14.90 -0.50 27.33
C ALA A 291 14.14 -1.34 26.28
N VAL A 292 13.50 -0.71 25.28
CA VAL A 292 12.77 -1.43 24.22
C VAL A 292 13.72 -2.11 23.23
N THR A 293 14.89 -1.51 22.99
CA THR A 293 15.93 -2.09 22.12
C THR A 293 16.60 -3.29 22.79
N GLY A 294 16.74 -3.27 24.12
CA GLY A 294 17.48 -4.28 24.88
C GLY A 294 19.00 -4.05 24.83
N PHE A 295 19.42 -2.80 24.61
CA PHE A 295 20.83 -2.39 24.60
C PHE A 295 20.98 -1.05 25.31
N THR A 296 22.07 -0.91 26.07
CA THR A 296 22.54 0.39 26.56
C THR A 296 23.83 0.73 25.84
N CYS A 297 23.92 1.94 25.29
CA CYS A 297 25.06 2.34 24.47
C CYS A 297 25.83 3.50 25.11
N THR A 298 27.15 3.37 25.14
CA THR A 298 28.06 4.44 25.53
C THR A 298 28.96 4.79 24.34
N THR A 299 29.75 5.86 24.48
CA THR A 299 30.79 6.21 23.50
C THR A 299 31.82 5.10 23.26
N THR A 300 31.92 4.12 24.16
CA THR A 300 32.85 2.98 24.08
C THR A 300 32.23 1.68 23.56
N GLY A 301 30.91 1.65 23.31
CA GLY A 301 30.19 0.49 22.80
C GLY A 301 28.84 0.26 23.48
N CYS A 302 28.09 -0.70 22.95
CA CYS A 302 26.79 -1.12 23.47
C CYS A 302 26.88 -2.43 24.22
N THR A 303 26.12 -2.53 25.31
CA THR A 303 25.97 -3.76 26.09
C THR A 303 24.51 -4.20 26.05
N ALA A 304 24.28 -5.47 25.76
CA ALA A 304 22.94 -6.05 25.82
C ALA A 304 22.41 -5.97 27.25
N GLN A 305 21.14 -5.60 27.39
CA GLN A 305 20.41 -5.57 28.64
C GLN A 305 19.11 -6.36 28.53
N THR A 306 18.61 -6.83 29.66
CA THR A 306 17.33 -7.52 29.73
C THR A 306 16.21 -6.54 29.38
N VAL A 307 15.41 -6.86 28.36
CA VAL A 307 14.21 -6.08 28.04
C VAL A 307 13.22 -6.21 29.21
N PRO A 308 12.69 -5.09 29.76
CA PRO A 308 11.69 -5.12 30.81
C PRO A 308 10.46 -5.96 30.42
N ALA A 309 9.88 -6.67 31.38
CA ALA A 309 8.75 -7.58 31.14
C ALA A 309 7.55 -6.85 30.50
N GLU A 310 7.39 -5.57 30.81
CA GLU A 310 6.35 -4.68 30.29
C GLU A 310 6.50 -4.40 28.79
N LEU A 311 7.71 -4.50 28.24
CA LEU A 311 8.05 -4.24 26.83
C LEU A 311 8.22 -5.53 26.00
N VAL A 312 8.29 -6.70 26.65
CA VAL A 312 8.34 -8.00 25.97
C VAL A 312 7.17 -8.18 24.98
N PRO A 313 5.90 -7.80 25.28
CA PRO A 313 4.81 -7.92 24.32
C PRO A 313 5.06 -7.18 23.00
N LEU A 314 5.71 -6.01 23.05
CA LEU A 314 6.04 -5.22 21.88
C LEU A 314 7.13 -5.89 21.03
N ARG A 315 8.16 -6.44 21.69
CA ARG A 315 9.21 -7.26 21.04
C ARG A 315 8.62 -8.49 20.35
N THR A 316 7.78 -9.24 21.07
CA THR A 316 7.12 -10.43 20.55
C THR A 316 6.25 -10.07 19.35
N ALA A 317 5.54 -8.94 19.37
CA ALA A 317 4.75 -8.50 18.23
C ALA A 317 5.62 -8.18 17.00
N ARG A 318 6.79 -7.55 17.19
CA ARG A 318 7.76 -7.36 16.10
C ARG A 318 8.10 -8.68 15.42
N ASP A 319 8.43 -9.71 16.19
CA ASP A 319 8.76 -11.03 15.67
C ASP A 319 7.55 -11.73 15.03
N THR A 320 6.37 -11.61 15.64
CA THR A 320 5.14 -12.31 15.23
C THR A 320 4.55 -11.74 13.96
N TYR A 321 4.64 -10.42 13.76
CA TYR A 321 3.98 -9.71 12.66
C TYR A 321 4.96 -9.19 11.60
N GLY A 322 6.26 -9.52 11.71
CA GLY A 322 7.25 -9.15 10.72
C GLY A 322 7.64 -7.66 10.72
N GLY A 323 7.52 -6.96 11.85
CA GLY A 323 7.80 -5.52 11.90
C GLY A 323 9.28 -5.17 11.66
N ASP A 324 9.59 -4.57 10.52
CA ASP A 324 10.90 -4.02 10.19
C ASP A 324 11.33 -2.99 11.23
N LEU A 325 10.44 -2.05 11.54
CA LEU A 325 10.65 -1.01 12.56
C LEU A 325 9.61 -1.08 13.67
N VAL A 326 9.99 -0.56 14.84
CA VAL A 326 9.12 -0.49 16.01
C VAL A 326 9.21 0.86 16.68
N SER A 327 8.08 1.48 17.01
CA SER A 327 8.06 2.69 17.83
C SER A 327 7.21 2.51 19.08
N LEU A 328 7.69 2.99 20.22
CA LEU A 328 6.91 3.11 21.44
C LEU A 328 6.33 4.53 21.56
N VAL A 329 5.01 4.67 21.53
CA VAL A 329 4.31 5.94 21.61
C VAL A 329 3.80 6.22 23.03
N ARG A 330 4.10 7.40 23.58
CA ARG A 330 3.78 7.80 24.96
C ARG A 330 3.15 9.19 24.99
N PRO A 331 2.30 9.52 25.99
CA PRO A 331 1.82 10.89 26.12
C PRO A 331 2.98 11.80 26.51
N PHE A 332 3.20 12.89 25.77
CA PHE A 332 4.30 13.81 26.07
C PHE A 332 4.23 14.38 27.50
N GLN A 333 5.36 14.33 28.21
CA GLN A 333 5.55 14.90 29.55
C GLN A 333 6.89 15.65 29.62
N ALA A 334 6.83 16.94 29.93
CA ALA A 334 7.98 17.81 30.09
C ALA A 334 8.19 18.17 31.59
N PRO A 335 9.44 18.18 32.07
CA PRO A 335 10.70 17.91 31.37
C PRO A 335 11.07 16.42 31.27
N GLN A 336 10.26 15.50 31.80
CA GLN A 336 10.64 14.10 32.04
C GLN A 336 11.10 13.37 30.78
N HIS A 337 10.50 13.63 29.62
CA HIS A 337 10.83 12.95 28.37
C HIS A 337 12.09 13.47 27.68
N GLN A 338 12.56 14.67 28.06
CA GLN A 338 13.74 15.34 27.48
C GLN A 338 13.66 15.57 25.95
N GLY A 339 12.45 15.53 25.38
CA GLY A 339 12.19 15.77 23.97
C GLY A 339 10.91 15.10 23.51
N CYS A 340 10.62 15.25 22.22
CA CYS A 340 9.46 14.68 21.55
C CYS A 340 9.69 13.28 21.02
N GLY A 341 10.93 12.85 20.92
CA GLY A 341 11.26 11.49 20.56
C GLY A 341 12.75 11.24 20.63
N ILE A 342 13.11 10.01 20.34
CA ILE A 342 14.49 9.57 20.13
C ILE A 342 14.48 8.29 19.28
N ALA A 343 15.47 8.14 18.43
CA ALA A 343 15.63 6.98 17.57
C ALA A 343 17.10 6.59 17.37
N TRP A 344 17.32 5.34 16.95
CA TRP A 344 18.62 4.96 16.42
C TRP A 344 18.80 5.52 15.01
N LEU A 345 19.90 6.25 14.77
CA LEU A 345 20.30 6.71 13.44
C LEU A 345 21.04 5.58 12.70
N LEU A 346 20.28 4.76 11.96
CA LEU A 346 20.85 3.64 11.21
C LEU A 346 21.63 4.14 10.00
N GLY A 347 22.79 3.55 9.73
CA GLY A 347 23.68 4.05 8.69
C GLY A 347 24.31 5.42 8.99
N GLY A 348 24.14 5.99 10.19
CA GLY A 348 24.77 7.25 10.58
C GLY A 348 26.28 7.27 10.34
N SER A 349 26.87 8.46 10.16
CA SER A 349 28.26 8.63 9.72
C SER A 349 28.58 8.12 8.31
N GLY A 350 27.57 8.02 7.43
CA GLY A 350 27.73 7.64 6.03
C GLY A 350 27.89 6.13 5.79
N PHE A 351 27.43 5.29 6.72
CA PHE A 351 27.40 3.83 6.52
C PHE A 351 26.12 3.43 5.76
N THR A 352 26.24 2.46 4.85
CA THR A 352 25.09 1.81 4.21
C THR A 352 24.35 0.94 5.24
N ILE A 353 23.02 1.08 5.29
CA ILE A 353 22.14 0.26 6.13
C ILE A 353 22.14 -1.19 5.63
N ASP A 354 22.23 -2.17 6.53
CA ASP A 354 22.07 -3.59 6.20
C ASP A 354 21.41 -4.39 7.34
N ASN A 355 21.22 -5.70 7.14
CA ASN A 355 20.55 -6.56 8.12
C ASN A 355 21.24 -6.65 9.50
N THR A 356 22.48 -6.17 9.64
CA THR A 356 23.14 -6.05 10.95
C THR A 356 22.59 -4.88 11.79
N ASP A 357 21.91 -3.92 11.17
CA ASP A 357 21.25 -2.79 11.83
C ASP A 357 19.86 -3.17 12.37
N ALA A 358 19.26 -4.26 11.90
CA ALA A 358 17.91 -4.70 12.27
C ALA A 358 17.64 -4.75 13.80
N PRO A 359 18.57 -5.19 14.67
CA PRO A 359 18.39 -5.14 16.12
C PRO A 359 18.16 -3.73 16.71
N PHE A 360 18.53 -2.68 15.99
CA PHE A 360 18.40 -1.27 16.37
C PHE A 360 17.24 -0.55 15.66
N GLY A 361 16.40 -1.25 14.90
CA GLY A 361 15.18 -0.68 14.28
C GLY A 361 14.08 -0.33 15.28
N TYR A 362 14.39 0.55 16.24
CA TYR A 362 13.51 1.02 17.31
C TYR A 362 13.55 2.54 17.44
N SER A 363 12.42 3.11 17.85
CA SER A 363 12.30 4.50 18.26
C SER A 363 11.28 4.70 19.39
N VAL A 364 11.31 5.86 20.03
CA VAL A 364 10.34 6.29 21.04
C VAL A 364 9.77 7.63 20.61
N VAL A 365 8.45 7.75 20.65
CA VAL A 365 7.70 8.92 20.22
C VAL A 365 6.84 9.42 21.38
N SER A 366 6.92 10.70 21.67
CA SER A 366 6.02 11.40 22.58
C SER A 366 4.95 12.14 21.77
N ASP A 367 3.69 11.96 22.15
CA ASP A 367 2.53 12.47 21.40
C ASP A 367 1.75 13.52 22.19
N GLY A 368 1.41 14.63 21.52
CA GLY A 368 0.56 15.71 21.97
C GLY A 368 1.25 16.80 22.80
N THR A 369 0.48 17.49 23.66
CA THR A 369 0.93 18.72 24.34
C THR A 369 1.05 18.52 25.84
N ASP A 370 2.03 19.19 26.44
CA ASP A 370 2.17 19.33 27.88
C ASP A 370 2.16 20.81 28.28
N ILE A 371 1.41 21.12 29.33
CA ILE A 371 1.35 22.47 29.89
C ILE A 371 2.24 22.44 31.12
N ASP A 372 3.44 23.02 31.00
CA ASP A 372 4.30 23.16 32.16
C ASP A 372 3.73 24.26 33.07
N GLU A 373 3.20 23.84 34.22
CA GLU A 373 2.61 24.73 35.22
C GLU A 373 3.67 25.60 35.94
N THR A 374 4.97 25.35 35.72
CA THR A 374 6.07 26.02 36.44
C THR A 374 6.70 27.18 35.68
N ASP A 375 6.68 27.18 34.34
CA ASP A 375 7.28 28.24 33.51
C ASP A 375 6.29 29.02 32.62
N GLY A 376 5.01 28.61 32.62
CA GLY A 376 3.93 29.29 31.90
C GLY A 376 3.96 29.10 30.39
N ARG A 377 4.70 28.11 29.87
CA ARG A 377 4.79 27.78 28.44
C ARG A 377 4.00 26.51 28.10
N THR A 378 3.58 26.41 26.84
CA THR A 378 2.95 25.19 26.30
C THR A 378 3.93 24.51 25.36
N TYR A 379 4.41 23.35 25.78
CA TYR A 379 5.28 22.51 24.99
C TYR A 379 4.42 21.51 24.21
N PHE A 380 4.86 21.16 23.02
CA PHE A 380 4.11 20.25 22.17
C PHE A 380 5.05 19.40 21.33
N CYS A 381 4.56 18.19 21.03
CA CYS A 381 5.10 17.35 19.99
C CYS A 381 4.21 17.43 18.77
N ARG A 382 4.87 17.53 17.62
CA ARG A 382 4.26 17.69 16.31
C ARG A 382 3.53 16.43 15.87
N GLU A 383 2.66 16.60 14.89
CA GLU A 383 1.95 15.49 14.25
C GLU A 383 2.91 14.63 13.41
N GLU A 384 4.02 15.21 12.97
CA GLU A 384 5.07 14.58 12.18
C GLU A 384 6.15 13.89 13.04
N THR A 385 6.05 13.87 14.38
CA THR A 385 7.10 13.28 15.24
C THR A 385 7.35 11.81 14.93
N LEU A 386 6.31 11.00 14.65
CA LEU A 386 6.52 9.60 14.23
C LEU A 386 7.35 9.53 12.93
N ALA A 387 7.03 10.38 11.94
CA ALA A 387 7.76 10.43 10.68
C ALA A 387 9.23 10.82 10.88
N HIS A 388 9.48 11.75 11.82
CA HIS A 388 10.83 12.19 12.20
C HIS A 388 11.65 11.05 12.79
N GLU A 389 11.14 10.37 13.81
CA GLU A 389 11.85 9.29 14.48
C GLU A 389 12.08 8.07 13.57
N LEU A 390 11.11 7.72 12.74
CA LEU A 390 11.30 6.69 11.73
C LEU A 390 12.33 7.14 10.68
N GLY A 391 12.36 8.43 10.32
CA GLY A 391 13.38 9.00 9.44
C GLY A 391 14.80 8.70 9.92
N HIS A 392 15.08 8.84 11.22
CA HIS A 392 16.37 8.42 11.80
C HIS A 392 16.63 6.93 11.67
N ASN A 393 15.63 6.08 11.96
CA ASN A 393 15.74 4.64 11.72
C ASN A 393 16.00 4.30 10.23
N MET A 394 15.70 5.21 9.31
CA MET A 394 15.93 5.08 7.87
C MET A 394 17.09 5.97 7.37
N GLY A 395 17.99 6.35 8.28
CA GLY A 395 19.27 7.01 7.97
C GLY A 395 19.20 8.50 7.66
N GLN A 396 18.10 9.16 8.02
CA GLN A 396 17.95 10.60 7.87
C GLN A 396 18.51 11.31 9.10
N GLN A 397 19.27 12.38 8.87
CA GLN A 397 19.72 13.29 9.89
C GLN A 397 18.89 14.58 9.84
N HIS A 398 18.99 15.38 10.89
CA HIS A 398 18.45 16.73 10.95
C HIS A 398 18.89 17.61 9.78
N ASN A 399 18.38 18.83 9.69
CA ASN A 399 18.99 19.85 8.83
C ASN A 399 20.44 20.13 9.24
N ILE A 400 21.27 20.52 8.29
CA ILE A 400 22.73 20.65 8.45
C ILE A 400 23.11 21.55 9.63
N GLU A 401 22.33 22.61 9.88
CA GLU A 401 22.60 23.57 10.94
C GLU A 401 22.40 23.00 12.34
N ASP A 402 21.56 21.97 12.48
CA ASP A 402 21.18 21.36 13.75
C ASP A 402 21.64 19.89 13.86
N ALA A 403 22.27 19.36 12.81
CA ALA A 403 23.03 18.12 12.86
C ALA A 403 24.31 18.39 13.68
N GLY A 404 24.57 17.58 14.71
CA GLY A 404 25.74 17.73 15.58
C GLY A 404 27.09 17.77 14.83
N THR A 405 28.18 18.06 15.54
CA THR A 405 29.51 18.06 14.92
C THR A 405 29.89 16.68 14.35
N PRO A 406 30.49 16.59 13.14
CA PRO A 406 30.93 15.33 12.54
C PRO A 406 31.67 14.43 13.54
N PRO A 407 31.39 13.11 13.57
CA PRO A 407 30.90 12.29 12.46
C PRO A 407 29.38 12.09 12.35
N ASP A 408 28.54 12.91 12.99
CA ASP A 408 27.08 12.70 13.06
C ASP A 408 26.31 13.05 11.77
N THR A 409 26.71 12.49 10.63
CA THR A 409 26.00 12.62 9.34
C THR A 409 24.92 11.55 9.20
N GLY A 410 23.95 11.75 8.31
CA GLY A 410 23.04 10.67 7.89
C GLY A 410 23.76 9.59 7.06
N THR A 411 22.99 8.62 6.54
CA THR A 411 23.51 7.51 5.72
C THR A 411 24.09 7.98 4.38
N HIS A 412 23.55 9.07 3.83
CA HIS A 412 24.09 9.76 2.66
C HIS A 412 24.51 11.19 3.00
N SER A 413 25.41 11.76 2.20
CA SER A 413 25.86 13.15 2.34
C SER A 413 24.75 14.20 2.11
N TYR A 414 23.58 13.77 1.65
CA TYR A 414 22.40 14.60 1.40
C TYR A 414 21.17 14.19 2.25
N SER A 415 21.34 13.28 3.22
CA SER A 415 20.30 12.81 4.15
C SER A 415 19.88 13.87 5.19
N TYR A 416 19.71 15.14 4.80
CA TYR A 416 19.42 16.23 5.73
C TYR A 416 18.05 16.84 5.48
N GLY A 417 17.40 17.27 6.56
CA GLY A 417 16.24 18.15 6.51
C GLY A 417 16.55 19.53 5.95
N TYR A 418 15.49 20.26 5.63
CA TYR A 418 15.56 21.63 5.13
C TYR A 418 14.77 22.61 6.01
N ARG A 419 15.35 23.78 6.20
CA ARG A 419 14.74 24.91 6.90
C ARG A 419 15.06 26.20 6.18
N GLU A 420 14.06 27.04 6.00
CA GLU A 420 14.29 28.40 5.51
C GLU A 420 14.98 29.27 6.55
N THR A 421 15.78 30.23 6.11
CA THR A 421 16.53 31.12 7.02
C THR A 421 15.69 32.24 7.62
N THR A 422 14.46 32.43 7.13
CA THR A 422 13.57 33.51 7.58
C THR A 422 12.84 33.12 8.86
N THR A 423 12.60 34.08 9.75
CA THR A 423 11.87 33.82 11.01
C THR A 423 10.39 33.52 10.82
N THR A 424 9.84 33.69 9.62
CA THR A 424 8.43 33.41 9.27
C THR A 424 8.30 32.30 8.21
N GLY A 425 9.41 31.62 7.90
CA GLY A 425 9.46 30.57 6.88
C GLY A 425 8.95 29.21 7.35
N PHE A 426 9.16 28.17 6.53
CA PHE A 426 8.85 26.79 6.90
C PHE A 426 10.10 25.96 7.18
N TYR A 427 9.89 24.80 7.78
CA TYR A 427 10.88 23.73 7.92
C TYR A 427 10.23 22.36 7.69
N THR A 428 11.02 21.41 7.16
CA THR A 428 10.60 20.04 6.83
C THR A 428 10.60 19.12 8.05
N VAL A 429 10.06 17.90 7.89
CA VAL A 429 9.95 16.86 8.93
C VAL A 429 11.26 16.63 9.68
N MET A 430 12.39 16.52 8.98
CA MET A 430 13.71 16.28 9.58
C MET A 430 14.45 17.58 9.95
N ALA A 431 13.75 18.69 10.20
CA ALA A 431 14.40 19.96 10.54
C ALA A 431 13.83 20.59 11.80
N TYR A 432 14.64 21.38 12.50
CA TYR A 432 14.18 22.11 13.68
C TYR A 432 13.81 23.55 13.41
N ARG A 433 12.79 24.02 14.11
CA ARG A 433 12.38 25.41 14.07
C ARG A 433 13.48 26.34 14.58
N LEU A 434 13.66 27.49 13.93
CA LEU A 434 14.52 28.56 14.45
C LEU A 434 14.03 29.04 15.84
N PRO A 435 14.92 29.21 16.83
CA PRO A 435 14.54 29.76 18.14
C PRO A 435 13.87 31.14 18.03
N ASN A 436 12.86 31.39 18.85
CA ASN A 436 12.12 32.68 18.90
C ASN A 436 11.60 33.18 17.54
N SER A 437 11.26 32.26 16.64
CA SER A 437 10.71 32.56 15.32
C SER A 437 9.17 32.50 15.33
N SER A 438 8.52 32.64 14.18
CA SER A 438 7.14 32.22 13.91
C SER A 438 7.10 31.23 12.73
N GLN A 439 8.18 30.47 12.53
CA GLN A 439 8.20 29.43 11.51
C GLN A 439 7.20 28.32 11.82
N PHE A 440 6.76 27.62 10.78
CA PHE A 440 5.78 26.54 10.87
C PHE A 440 6.30 25.27 10.21
N SER A 441 5.85 24.12 10.71
CA SER A 441 6.18 22.80 10.14
C SER A 441 5.40 22.54 8.85
N ILE A 442 6.04 21.87 7.89
CA ILE A 442 5.36 21.28 6.74
C ILE A 442 5.58 19.77 6.70
N ASN A 443 4.55 19.01 6.31
CA ASN A 443 4.62 17.55 6.17
C ASN A 443 5.29 17.15 4.85
N TYR A 444 6.57 17.52 4.74
CA TYR A 444 7.46 17.25 3.62
C TYR A 444 8.82 16.85 4.19
N PHE A 445 9.46 15.90 3.55
CA PHE A 445 10.88 15.59 3.65
C PHE A 445 11.65 16.49 2.67
N GLY A 446 12.93 16.77 2.96
CA GLY A 446 13.77 17.60 2.09
C GLY A 446 13.81 17.05 0.66
N ASN A 447 13.43 17.87 -0.33
CA ASN A 447 13.55 17.53 -1.75
C ASN A 447 13.70 18.82 -2.61
N PRO A 448 14.84 19.04 -3.28
CA PRO A 448 15.06 20.25 -4.09
C PRO A 448 14.17 20.33 -5.35
N SER A 449 13.54 19.23 -5.75
CA SER A 449 12.66 19.16 -6.93
C SER A 449 11.18 19.38 -6.61
N VAL A 450 10.83 19.49 -5.33
CA VAL A 450 9.46 19.69 -4.86
C VAL A 450 9.34 21.09 -4.28
N ASN A 451 8.27 21.81 -4.65
CA ASN A 451 7.92 23.07 -4.00
C ASN A 451 6.87 22.84 -2.90
N TYR A 452 6.89 23.69 -1.89
CA TYR A 452 5.83 23.72 -0.89
C TYR A 452 4.52 24.16 -1.53
N ALA A 453 3.55 23.24 -1.61
CA ALA A 453 2.23 23.48 -2.18
C ALA A 453 2.32 24.07 -3.61
N ASP A 454 1.45 25.01 -3.95
CA ASP A 454 1.47 25.76 -5.23
C ASP A 454 2.52 26.89 -5.32
N THR A 455 3.45 26.97 -4.36
CA THR A 455 4.46 28.05 -4.35
C THR A 455 5.68 27.74 -5.22
N ALA A 456 6.57 28.72 -5.37
CA ALA A 456 7.91 28.52 -5.96
C ALA A 456 9.01 28.38 -4.89
N ARG A 457 8.66 27.92 -3.67
CA ARG A 457 9.60 27.73 -2.56
C ARG A 457 9.98 26.25 -2.50
N PRO A 458 11.21 25.86 -2.87
CA PRO A 458 11.64 24.47 -2.84
C PRO A 458 11.70 23.96 -1.41
N THR A 459 11.38 22.68 -1.19
CA THR A 459 11.42 22.05 0.12
C THR A 459 12.79 21.47 0.46
N GLY A 460 13.81 21.67 -0.37
CA GLY A 460 15.14 21.12 -0.16
C GLY A 460 16.24 21.83 -0.94
N THR A 461 17.46 21.34 -0.75
CA THR A 461 18.66 21.77 -1.50
C THR A 461 19.44 20.53 -1.95
N ALA A 462 20.52 20.70 -2.71
CA ALA A 462 21.36 19.57 -3.14
C ALA A 462 21.92 18.73 -1.98
N THR A 463 22.04 19.32 -0.78
CA THR A 463 22.50 18.63 0.43
C THR A 463 21.38 18.38 1.44
N ALA A 464 20.18 18.90 1.20
CA ALA A 464 18.98 18.66 2.00
C ALA A 464 17.93 17.95 1.14
N ASP A 465 18.19 16.68 0.88
CA ASP A 465 17.45 15.80 -0.02
C ASP A 465 17.15 14.46 0.67
N ASN A 466 16.40 14.53 1.78
CA ASN A 466 15.91 13.34 2.46
C ASN A 466 15.13 12.43 1.52
N ALA A 467 14.39 12.97 0.55
CA ALA A 467 13.55 12.17 -0.33
C ALA A 467 14.37 11.22 -1.19
N ARG A 468 15.44 11.71 -1.82
CA ARG A 468 16.40 10.85 -2.53
C ARG A 468 17.00 9.80 -1.60
N SER A 469 17.37 10.21 -0.38
CA SER A 469 17.99 9.30 0.58
C SER A 469 17.04 8.19 1.03
N LEU A 470 15.78 8.51 1.36
CA LEU A 470 14.75 7.57 1.76
C LEU A 470 14.41 6.57 0.64
N ASN A 471 14.33 7.03 -0.61
CA ASN A 471 14.12 6.15 -1.76
C ASN A 471 15.24 5.10 -1.93
N LEU A 472 16.44 5.34 -1.38
CA LEU A 472 17.55 4.41 -1.38
C LEU A 472 17.64 3.58 -0.08
N SER A 473 17.35 4.18 1.07
CA SER A 473 17.55 3.54 2.37
C SER A 473 16.36 2.72 2.85
N MET A 474 15.12 3.13 2.57
CA MET A 474 13.92 2.38 2.98
C MET A 474 13.90 0.96 2.43
N PRO A 475 14.26 0.70 1.16
CA PRO A 475 14.30 -0.66 0.62
C PRO A 475 15.35 -1.59 1.26
N LEU A 476 16.34 -1.02 1.96
CA LEU A 476 17.30 -1.78 2.77
C LEU A 476 16.68 -2.14 4.12
N VAL A 477 15.87 -1.24 4.69
CA VAL A 477 15.13 -1.48 5.94
C VAL A 477 14.03 -2.53 5.77
N VAL A 478 13.35 -2.59 4.62
CA VAL A 478 12.36 -3.64 4.31
C VAL A 478 12.95 -5.05 4.35
N GLN A 479 14.28 -5.20 4.25
CA GLN A 479 14.93 -6.50 4.32
C GLN A 479 15.20 -6.96 5.76
N PHE A 480 14.90 -6.14 6.76
CA PHE A 480 15.13 -6.48 8.17
C PHE A 480 14.31 -7.71 8.57
N ARG A 481 13.08 -7.84 8.06
CA ARG A 481 12.22 -9.00 8.28
C ARG A 481 11.44 -9.36 7.03
N ASN A 482 11.08 -10.64 6.93
CA ASN A 482 10.10 -11.06 5.95
C ASN A 482 8.72 -10.54 6.37
N ALA A 483 7.94 -10.04 5.41
CA ALA A 483 6.54 -9.71 5.62
C ALA A 483 5.79 -10.95 6.14
N VAL A 484 5.02 -10.77 7.22
CA VAL A 484 4.19 -11.84 7.81
C VAL A 484 2.70 -11.52 7.67
N VAL A 485 2.34 -10.25 7.79
CA VAL A 485 0.97 -9.78 7.61
C VAL A 485 0.71 -9.56 6.12
N PRO A 486 -0.31 -10.21 5.52
CA PRO A 486 -0.63 -10.00 4.11
C PRO A 486 -1.11 -8.57 3.84
N PHE A 487 -0.90 -8.05 2.63
CA PHE A 487 -1.19 -6.67 2.26
C PHE A 487 -2.66 -6.28 2.13
N GLY A 488 -3.61 -7.16 2.51
CA GLY A 488 -5.06 -6.87 2.53
C GLY A 488 -5.69 -6.56 1.16
N THR A 489 -4.85 -6.42 0.14
CA THR A 489 -5.15 -6.25 -1.28
C THR A 489 -4.57 -7.45 -2.00
N SER A 490 -5.35 -8.07 -2.88
CA SER A 490 -4.89 -9.21 -3.67
C SER A 490 -4.03 -8.69 -4.82
N VAL A 491 -2.71 -8.86 -4.71
CA VAL A 491 -1.78 -8.57 -5.80
C VAL A 491 -1.69 -9.79 -6.70
N ALA A 492 -1.78 -9.58 -8.01
CA ALA A 492 -1.76 -10.66 -8.98
C ALA A 492 -0.42 -11.38 -8.96
N ASN A 493 -0.43 -12.71 -8.84
CA ASN A 493 0.79 -13.51 -8.76
C ASN A 493 1.67 -13.22 -7.53
N ASP A 494 1.19 -12.57 -6.48
CA ASP A 494 1.91 -12.48 -5.20
C ASP A 494 1.78 -13.82 -4.47
N PHE A 495 2.81 -14.67 -4.49
CA PHE A 495 2.72 -16.01 -3.89
C PHE A 495 3.09 -16.01 -2.40
N ASP A 496 3.81 -15.02 -1.90
CA ASP A 496 4.29 -15.00 -0.51
C ASP A 496 3.60 -13.97 0.40
N GLY A 497 2.80 -13.08 -0.19
CA GLY A 497 2.00 -12.07 0.47
C GLY A 497 2.80 -10.81 0.80
N ASP A 498 3.88 -10.51 0.07
CA ASP A 498 4.71 -9.33 0.26
C ASP A 498 4.22 -8.09 -0.50
N GLY A 499 3.09 -8.21 -1.21
CA GLY A 499 2.48 -7.12 -1.98
C GLY A 499 3.16 -6.89 -3.33
N LEU A 500 4.07 -7.76 -3.75
CA LEU A 500 4.73 -7.73 -5.04
C LEU A 500 4.33 -8.97 -5.85
N SER A 501 4.17 -8.79 -7.15
CA SER A 501 3.92 -9.91 -8.05
C SER A 501 5.18 -10.75 -8.19
N ASP A 502 5.05 -12.07 -8.18
CA ASP A 502 6.15 -13.00 -8.42
C ASP A 502 6.06 -13.66 -9.80
N ILE A 503 7.06 -14.48 -10.13
CA ILE A 503 7.06 -15.30 -11.34
C ILE A 503 7.11 -16.77 -10.98
N TYR A 504 6.03 -17.49 -11.29
CA TYR A 504 6.00 -18.94 -11.18
C TYR A 504 6.31 -19.57 -12.55
N TRP A 505 7.25 -20.50 -12.55
CA TRP A 505 7.76 -21.20 -13.72
C TRP A 505 7.35 -22.66 -13.72
N ARG A 506 7.06 -23.19 -14.92
CA ARG A 506 6.87 -24.61 -15.17
C ARG A 506 7.70 -25.05 -16.37
N ASN A 507 8.47 -26.12 -16.22
CA ASN A 507 9.08 -26.80 -17.33
C ASN A 507 8.11 -27.83 -17.92
N ILE A 508 7.59 -27.57 -19.12
CA ILE A 508 6.58 -28.42 -19.74
C ILE A 508 7.10 -29.79 -20.23
N SER A 509 8.42 -29.99 -20.26
CA SER A 509 9.03 -31.25 -20.68
C SER A 509 9.43 -32.16 -19.51
N THR A 510 9.77 -31.56 -18.37
CA THR A 510 10.21 -32.30 -17.17
C THR A 510 9.19 -32.29 -16.03
N GLY A 511 8.27 -31.34 -16.03
CA GLY A 511 7.29 -31.14 -14.96
C GLY A 511 7.81 -30.38 -13.75
N ASN A 512 9.06 -29.90 -13.78
CA ASN A 512 9.64 -29.09 -12.70
C ASN A 512 8.91 -27.74 -12.61
N ASN A 513 8.77 -27.21 -11.38
CA ASN A 513 8.21 -25.90 -11.15
C ASN A 513 9.10 -25.10 -10.18
N ASP A 514 9.31 -23.83 -10.48
CA ASP A 514 10.15 -22.90 -9.69
C ASP A 514 9.36 -21.62 -9.41
N LEU A 515 9.52 -21.06 -8.21
CA LEU A 515 9.00 -19.74 -7.85
C LEU A 515 10.16 -18.75 -7.78
N TRP A 516 10.05 -17.67 -8.54
CA TRP A 516 10.95 -16.52 -8.48
C TRP A 516 10.26 -15.40 -7.76
N LYS A 517 10.74 -15.12 -6.55
CA LYS A 517 10.28 -13.97 -5.79
C LYS A 517 10.88 -12.71 -6.38
N MET A 518 10.02 -11.79 -6.80
CA MET A 518 10.45 -10.61 -7.51
C MET A 518 10.37 -9.40 -6.62
N ASN A 519 11.23 -8.45 -6.94
CA ASN A 519 11.17 -7.13 -6.40
C ASN A 519 11.55 -6.19 -7.53
N GLY A 520 10.54 -5.80 -8.30
CA GLY A 520 10.67 -5.12 -9.58
C GLY A 520 11.57 -5.93 -10.49
N THR A 521 12.64 -5.32 -10.99
CA THR A 521 13.62 -6.04 -11.83
C THR A 521 14.59 -6.93 -11.04
N ALA A 522 14.63 -6.81 -9.71
CA ALA A 522 15.53 -7.60 -8.88
C ALA A 522 14.91 -8.98 -8.58
N LEU A 523 15.69 -10.04 -8.74
CA LEU A 523 15.33 -11.38 -8.29
C LEU A 523 15.71 -11.53 -6.82
N SER A 524 14.72 -11.50 -5.93
CA SER A 524 14.93 -11.66 -4.48
C SER A 524 15.34 -13.10 -4.14
N SER A 525 14.67 -14.08 -4.73
CA SER A 525 15.05 -15.49 -4.62
C SER A 525 14.46 -16.34 -5.75
N SER A 526 15.07 -17.48 -6.03
CA SER A 526 14.54 -18.51 -6.93
C SER A 526 14.53 -19.85 -6.21
N THR A 527 13.35 -20.44 -6.02
CA THR A 527 13.18 -21.67 -5.23
C THR A 527 12.39 -22.71 -6.01
N ALA A 528 12.91 -23.94 -6.08
CA ALA A 528 12.16 -25.07 -6.61
C ALA A 528 10.97 -25.41 -5.70
N VAL A 529 9.78 -25.62 -6.27
CA VAL A 529 8.53 -25.83 -5.51
C VAL A 529 8.21 -27.33 -5.44
N TYR A 530 7.67 -27.87 -6.53
CA TYR A 530 7.26 -29.28 -6.65
C TYR A 530 7.46 -29.72 -8.09
N ARG A 531 7.73 -31.00 -8.31
CA ARG A 531 7.81 -31.59 -9.65
C ARG A 531 6.57 -32.44 -9.91
N GLU A 532 5.72 -31.99 -10.83
CA GLU A 532 4.58 -32.77 -11.34
C GLU A 532 5.02 -33.57 -12.56
N ALA A 533 5.39 -34.84 -12.35
CA ALA A 533 5.95 -35.71 -13.37
C ALA A 533 4.94 -36.11 -14.47
N ASN A 534 3.64 -36.09 -14.16
CA ASN A 534 2.61 -36.36 -15.14
C ASN A 534 2.29 -35.09 -15.93
N LEU A 535 2.86 -34.99 -17.13
CA LEU A 535 2.71 -33.84 -18.02
C LEU A 535 1.27 -33.62 -18.54
N SER A 536 0.35 -34.56 -18.29
CA SER A 536 -1.08 -34.34 -18.55
C SER A 536 -1.67 -33.32 -17.58
N TRP A 537 -1.07 -33.12 -16.40
CA TRP A 537 -1.40 -32.00 -15.53
C TRP A 537 -0.76 -30.73 -16.08
N THR A 538 -1.60 -29.79 -16.46
CA THR A 538 -1.22 -28.45 -16.91
C THR A 538 -1.69 -27.45 -15.88
N ILE A 539 -0.92 -26.36 -15.74
CA ILE A 539 -1.38 -25.23 -14.95
C ILE A 539 -2.34 -24.45 -15.82
N VAL A 540 -3.52 -24.16 -15.28
CA VAL A 540 -4.52 -23.32 -15.92
C VAL A 540 -4.32 -21.86 -15.54
N GLY A 541 -3.76 -21.58 -14.37
CA GLY A 541 -3.60 -20.22 -13.92
C GLY A 541 -3.29 -20.14 -12.43
N SER A 542 -3.22 -18.91 -11.96
CA SER A 542 -2.98 -18.55 -10.56
C SER A 542 -4.07 -17.62 -10.04
N GLY A 543 -4.20 -17.55 -8.72
CA GLY A 543 -5.08 -16.61 -8.04
C GLY A 543 -5.34 -17.04 -6.60
N ASP A 544 -5.80 -16.13 -5.75
CA ASP A 544 -6.07 -16.43 -4.34
C ASP A 544 -7.38 -17.23 -4.19
N PHE A 545 -7.30 -18.56 -4.22
CA PHE A 545 -8.49 -19.42 -4.14
C PHE A 545 -9.01 -19.56 -2.71
N ASN A 546 -8.20 -19.22 -1.70
CA ASN A 546 -8.50 -19.52 -0.31
C ASN A 546 -8.78 -18.28 0.57
N GLY A 547 -8.47 -17.08 0.05
CA GLY A 547 -8.70 -15.78 0.67
C GLY A 547 -7.61 -15.36 1.66
N ASP A 548 -6.39 -15.89 1.55
CA ASP A 548 -5.26 -15.52 2.41
C ASP A 548 -4.36 -14.41 1.82
N SER A 549 -4.82 -13.79 0.73
CA SER A 549 -4.14 -12.76 -0.05
C SER A 549 -2.84 -13.24 -0.70
N ARG A 550 -2.72 -14.55 -0.94
CA ARG A 550 -1.62 -15.15 -1.70
C ARG A 550 -2.15 -15.86 -2.92
N SER A 551 -1.37 -15.85 -3.99
CA SER A 551 -1.69 -16.56 -5.22
C SER A 551 -1.48 -18.06 -5.04
N ASP A 552 -2.53 -18.81 -5.34
CA ASP A 552 -2.52 -20.27 -5.40
C ASP A 552 -2.45 -20.74 -6.86
N ILE A 553 -2.30 -22.04 -7.10
CA ILE A 553 -2.25 -22.62 -8.45
C ILE A 553 -3.47 -23.49 -8.75
N LEU A 554 -4.10 -23.25 -9.90
CA LEU A 554 -5.15 -24.13 -10.45
C LEU A 554 -4.56 -25.09 -11.49
N TRP A 555 -4.59 -26.37 -11.19
CA TRP A 555 -4.16 -27.44 -12.08
C TRP A 555 -5.35 -28.12 -12.74
N ARG A 556 -5.20 -28.49 -14.02
CA ARG A 556 -6.14 -29.36 -14.73
C ARG A 556 -5.42 -30.49 -15.43
N ASN A 557 -5.94 -31.70 -15.30
CA ASN A 557 -5.48 -32.83 -16.07
C ASN A 557 -6.18 -32.84 -17.43
N THR A 558 -5.44 -32.63 -18.50
CA THR A 558 -5.97 -32.55 -19.88
C THR A 558 -6.54 -33.88 -20.38
N SER A 559 -6.16 -35.01 -19.78
CA SER A 559 -6.62 -36.34 -20.18
C SER A 559 -7.88 -36.81 -19.43
N THR A 560 -8.04 -36.43 -18.16
CA THR A 560 -9.16 -36.88 -17.31
C THR A 560 -10.16 -35.77 -16.98
N GLY A 561 -9.77 -34.51 -17.14
CA GLY A 561 -10.54 -33.34 -16.70
C GLY A 561 -10.56 -33.14 -15.19
N GLN A 562 -9.72 -33.87 -14.44
CA GLN A 562 -9.55 -33.64 -13.01
C GLN A 562 -8.97 -32.26 -12.75
N ILE A 563 -9.35 -31.66 -11.63
CA ILE A 563 -8.94 -30.32 -11.23
C ILE A 563 -8.34 -30.41 -9.83
N TYR A 564 -7.23 -29.73 -9.61
CA TYR A 564 -6.57 -29.67 -8.32
C TYR A 564 -6.20 -28.22 -8.01
N ILE A 565 -6.62 -27.73 -6.84
CA ILE A 565 -6.25 -26.42 -6.32
C ILE A 565 -5.11 -26.64 -5.33
N GLN A 566 -3.98 -26.02 -5.63
CA GLN A 566 -2.78 -26.08 -4.84
C GLN A 566 -2.62 -24.76 -4.10
N HIS A 567 -2.95 -24.75 -2.81
CA HIS A 567 -2.79 -23.57 -1.98
C HIS A 567 -1.32 -23.36 -1.62
N MET A 568 -0.86 -22.12 -1.65
CA MET A 568 0.55 -21.75 -1.60
C MET A 568 0.85 -20.77 -0.46
N GLN A 569 2.07 -20.85 0.09
CA GLN A 569 2.67 -19.82 0.93
C GLN A 569 4.14 -19.67 0.51
N GLY A 570 4.39 -18.71 -0.37
CA GLY A 570 5.62 -18.64 -1.16
C GLY A 570 5.83 -19.94 -1.92
N SER A 571 7.00 -20.56 -1.75
CA SER A 571 7.32 -21.86 -2.37
C SER A 571 6.75 -23.07 -1.62
N THR A 572 5.99 -22.88 -0.53
CA THR A 572 5.45 -23.96 0.29
C THR A 572 4.05 -24.32 -0.16
N ILE A 573 3.79 -25.61 -0.37
CA ILE A 573 2.44 -26.12 -0.66
C ILE A 573 1.72 -26.42 0.66
N LEU A 574 0.56 -25.82 0.85
CA LEU A 574 -0.23 -25.97 2.07
C LEU A 574 -1.02 -27.28 2.07
N SER A 575 -1.23 -27.84 3.26
CA SER A 575 -2.03 -29.06 3.47
C SER A 575 -3.52 -28.89 3.16
N SER A 576 -3.98 -27.65 2.99
CA SER A 576 -5.32 -27.30 2.55
C SER A 576 -5.55 -27.52 1.04
N SER A 577 -4.50 -27.85 0.28
CA SER A 577 -4.59 -28.19 -1.15
C SER A 577 -5.41 -29.46 -1.40
N GLY A 578 -6.07 -29.56 -2.55
CA GLY A 578 -7.04 -30.64 -2.78
C GLY A 578 -7.71 -30.64 -4.15
N TYR A 579 -8.45 -31.71 -4.43
CA TYR A 579 -9.21 -31.87 -5.67
C TYR A 579 -10.50 -31.04 -5.65
N ALA A 580 -10.82 -30.46 -6.79
CA ALA A 580 -12.14 -29.90 -7.08
C ALA A 580 -12.99 -30.91 -7.88
N PRO A 581 -14.30 -30.67 -8.09
CA PRO A 581 -15.13 -31.52 -8.95
C PRO A 581 -14.50 -31.74 -10.34
N THR A 582 -14.53 -32.98 -10.82
CA THR A 582 -13.95 -33.32 -12.13
C THR A 582 -14.85 -32.86 -13.28
N VAL A 583 -14.28 -32.18 -14.28
CA VAL A 583 -14.98 -31.78 -15.52
C VAL A 583 -14.36 -32.52 -16.70
N SER A 584 -14.83 -33.75 -16.91
CA SER A 584 -14.27 -34.70 -17.90
C SER A 584 -14.60 -34.37 -19.35
N ASN A 585 -15.63 -33.56 -19.61
CA ASN A 585 -15.95 -33.13 -20.95
C ASN A 585 -14.95 -32.06 -21.41
N ALA A 586 -14.09 -32.42 -22.36
CA ALA A 586 -13.04 -31.57 -22.91
C ALA A 586 -13.55 -30.32 -23.66
N ALA A 587 -14.83 -30.27 -24.03
CA ALA A 587 -15.42 -29.05 -24.59
C ALA A 587 -15.49 -27.91 -23.56
N TRP A 588 -15.54 -28.23 -22.27
CA TRP A 588 -15.46 -27.24 -21.20
C TRP A 588 -14.02 -26.80 -21.00
N GLN A 589 -13.79 -25.50 -21.14
CA GLN A 589 -12.52 -24.83 -20.94
C GLN A 589 -12.68 -23.76 -19.87
N ILE A 590 -11.66 -23.58 -19.04
CA ILE A 590 -11.57 -22.45 -18.11
C ILE A 590 -11.05 -21.28 -18.94
N VAL A 591 -11.78 -20.18 -18.97
CA VAL A 591 -11.47 -19.03 -19.82
C VAL A 591 -11.22 -17.74 -19.05
N ALA A 592 -11.54 -17.72 -17.75
CA ALA A 592 -11.12 -16.67 -16.84
C ALA A 592 -11.08 -17.20 -15.41
N LEU A 593 -10.17 -16.61 -14.63
CA LEU A 593 -10.08 -16.72 -13.19
C LEU A 593 -10.14 -15.29 -12.64
N ALA A 594 -11.04 -15.00 -11.71
CA ALA A 594 -11.19 -13.69 -11.05
C ALA A 594 -12.22 -13.76 -9.91
N ASP A 595 -12.26 -12.77 -9.02
CA ASP A 595 -13.29 -12.65 -7.97
C ASP A 595 -14.57 -12.04 -8.56
N PHE A 596 -15.58 -12.86 -8.89
CA PHE A 596 -16.80 -12.37 -9.53
C PHE A 596 -17.86 -11.92 -8.52
N ASP A 597 -17.73 -12.22 -7.22
CA ASP A 597 -18.72 -11.90 -6.20
C ASP A 597 -18.25 -10.90 -5.11
N GLY A 598 -16.97 -10.52 -5.13
CA GLY A 598 -16.35 -9.52 -4.28
C GLY A 598 -15.99 -10.05 -2.89
N ASP A 599 -15.84 -11.37 -2.74
CA ASP A 599 -15.55 -12.02 -1.46
C ASP A 599 -14.05 -12.18 -1.17
N GLY A 600 -13.20 -11.67 -2.08
CA GLY A 600 -11.75 -11.69 -2.04
C GLY A 600 -11.13 -13.00 -2.53
N LYS A 601 -11.92 -13.94 -3.07
CA LYS A 601 -11.41 -15.23 -3.57
C LYS A 601 -11.54 -15.34 -5.08
N CYS A 602 -10.64 -16.11 -5.64
CA CYS A 602 -10.59 -16.41 -7.06
C CYS A 602 -11.68 -17.43 -7.43
N ASP A 603 -12.57 -17.06 -8.33
CA ASP A 603 -13.58 -17.94 -8.91
C ASP A 603 -13.14 -18.48 -10.28
N VAL A 604 -13.88 -19.48 -10.78
CA VAL A 604 -13.56 -20.13 -12.06
C VAL A 604 -14.68 -19.95 -13.08
N TYR A 605 -14.37 -19.25 -14.17
CA TYR A 605 -15.31 -19.06 -15.28
C TYR A 605 -15.04 -20.06 -16.42
N TRP A 606 -16.05 -20.86 -16.70
CA TRP A 606 -16.02 -21.93 -17.69
C TRP A 606 -16.79 -21.54 -18.95
N ARG A 607 -16.28 -21.98 -20.10
CA ARG A 607 -16.97 -21.91 -21.39
C ARG A 607 -16.94 -23.26 -22.08
N ASN A 608 -18.11 -23.71 -22.51
CA ASN A 608 -18.22 -24.85 -23.39
C ASN A 608 -18.00 -24.39 -24.82
N THR A 609 -16.88 -24.78 -25.42
CA THR A 609 -16.47 -24.34 -26.76
C THR A 609 -17.36 -24.92 -27.87
N SER A 610 -18.10 -25.99 -27.59
CA SER A 610 -19.02 -26.61 -28.56
C SER A 610 -20.41 -25.96 -28.54
N THR A 611 -20.97 -25.68 -27.35
CA THR A 611 -22.35 -25.16 -27.21
C THR A 611 -22.42 -23.65 -27.03
N GLY A 612 -21.34 -23.00 -26.58
CA GLY A 612 -21.33 -21.58 -26.22
C GLY A 612 -21.82 -21.28 -24.81
N GLN A 613 -22.21 -22.30 -24.03
CA GLN A 613 -22.65 -22.16 -22.64
C GLN A 613 -21.49 -21.71 -21.76
N ASN A 614 -21.76 -20.82 -20.80
CA ASN A 614 -20.78 -20.38 -19.81
C ASN A 614 -21.31 -20.60 -18.39
N ASP A 615 -20.49 -21.26 -17.58
CA ASP A 615 -20.80 -21.56 -16.18
C ASP A 615 -19.77 -20.86 -15.28
N LEU A 616 -20.21 -20.34 -14.15
CA LEU A 616 -19.37 -19.76 -13.11
C LEU A 616 -19.37 -20.66 -11.89
N TRP A 617 -18.18 -20.93 -11.39
CA TRP A 617 -17.93 -21.60 -10.12
C TRP A 617 -17.49 -20.55 -9.12
N LEU A 618 -18.40 -20.15 -8.22
CA LEU A 618 -18.02 -19.33 -7.08
C LEU A 618 -17.31 -20.22 -6.07
N MET A 619 -16.13 -19.80 -5.66
CA MET A 619 -15.27 -20.55 -4.76
C MET A 619 -15.57 -20.17 -3.31
N GLY A 620 -14.82 -20.77 -2.40
CA GLY A 620 -14.83 -20.47 -0.97
C GLY A 620 -13.45 -20.81 -0.44
N THR A 621 -13.25 -20.83 0.88
CA THR A 621 -11.91 -21.09 1.45
C THR A 621 -11.39 -22.54 1.27
N GLY A 622 -12.12 -23.38 0.52
CA GLY A 622 -11.78 -24.77 0.27
C GLY A 622 -11.74 -25.06 -1.24
N THR A 623 -11.37 -26.28 -1.61
CA THR A 623 -11.09 -26.59 -3.03
C THR A 623 -12.31 -26.94 -3.88
N SER A 624 -13.53 -26.86 -3.32
CA SER A 624 -14.77 -27.12 -4.04
C SER A 624 -15.59 -25.85 -4.17
N PRO A 625 -16.26 -25.63 -5.31
CA PRO A 625 -17.10 -24.46 -5.49
C PRO A 625 -18.25 -24.48 -4.48
N THR A 626 -18.54 -23.32 -3.91
CA THR A 626 -19.69 -23.09 -3.04
C THR A 626 -20.97 -22.97 -3.87
N THR A 627 -20.85 -22.44 -5.08
CA THR A 627 -21.95 -22.29 -6.05
C THR A 627 -21.47 -22.63 -7.46
N VAL A 628 -22.31 -23.33 -8.22
CA VAL A 628 -22.12 -23.55 -9.67
C VAL A 628 -23.38 -23.07 -10.37
N ALA A 629 -23.25 -22.13 -11.31
CA ALA A 629 -24.38 -21.57 -12.03
C ALA A 629 -24.05 -21.29 -13.50
N THR A 630 -25.02 -21.50 -14.39
CA THR A 630 -24.94 -21.02 -15.77
C THR A 630 -25.24 -19.53 -15.80
N VAL A 631 -24.29 -18.74 -16.29
CA VAL A 631 -24.38 -17.27 -16.32
C VAL A 631 -24.99 -16.78 -17.63
N TYR A 632 -24.44 -17.26 -18.75
CA TYR A 632 -24.78 -16.77 -20.07
C TYR A 632 -24.51 -17.83 -21.14
N ASN A 633 -25.26 -17.80 -22.23
CA ASN A 633 -25.02 -18.66 -23.40
C ASN A 633 -24.71 -17.78 -24.61
N GLU A 634 -23.46 -17.81 -25.08
CA GLU A 634 -23.00 -17.11 -26.29
C GLU A 634 -22.76 -18.14 -27.40
N PRO A 635 -23.76 -18.41 -28.26
CA PRO A 635 -23.68 -19.45 -29.27
C PRO A 635 -22.72 -19.12 -30.42
N ASN A 636 -22.38 -17.84 -30.63
CA ASN A 636 -21.41 -17.46 -31.64
C ASN A 636 -19.99 -17.73 -31.14
N GLN A 637 -19.39 -18.81 -31.62
CA GLN A 637 -18.06 -19.27 -31.24
C GLN A 637 -16.92 -18.30 -31.61
N ALA A 638 -17.18 -17.29 -32.47
CA ALA A 638 -16.22 -16.24 -32.76
C ALA A 638 -16.04 -15.25 -31.60
N TRP A 639 -17.00 -15.18 -30.67
CA TRP A 639 -16.83 -14.46 -29.42
C TRP A 639 -16.02 -15.29 -28.42
N LYS A 640 -14.92 -14.70 -27.97
CA LYS A 640 -14.02 -15.25 -26.96
C LYS A 640 -13.91 -14.29 -25.79
N VAL A 641 -13.87 -14.85 -24.59
CA VAL A 641 -13.37 -14.13 -23.41
C VAL A 641 -11.87 -13.93 -23.61
N ARG A 642 -11.38 -12.69 -23.45
CA ARG A 642 -9.94 -12.38 -23.49
C ARG A 642 -9.35 -12.23 -22.09
N GLY A 643 -10.19 -11.99 -21.10
CA GLY A 643 -9.82 -11.98 -19.69
C GLY A 643 -10.92 -11.37 -18.85
N ALA A 644 -10.61 -11.21 -17.57
CA ALA A 644 -11.48 -10.64 -16.57
C ALA A 644 -10.76 -9.57 -15.76
N GLY A 645 -11.53 -8.66 -15.18
CA GLY A 645 -11.05 -7.58 -14.30
C GLY A 645 -12.20 -6.64 -13.98
N ASP A 646 -12.11 -5.89 -12.88
CA ASP A 646 -13.17 -4.93 -12.52
C ASP A 646 -13.10 -3.69 -13.41
N PHE A 647 -13.92 -3.60 -14.46
CA PHE A 647 -13.92 -2.43 -15.35
C PHE A 647 -14.80 -1.31 -14.80
N ASN A 648 -15.67 -1.62 -13.83
CA ASN A 648 -16.75 -0.74 -13.38
C ASN A 648 -16.53 -0.16 -11.97
N GLY A 649 -15.52 -0.63 -11.25
CA GLY A 649 -15.05 -0.16 -9.94
C GLY A 649 -15.96 -0.57 -8.79
N ASP A 650 -16.73 -1.65 -8.91
CA ASP A 650 -17.61 -2.15 -7.83
C ASP A 650 -16.98 -3.25 -6.96
N GLY A 651 -15.69 -3.51 -7.17
CA GLY A 651 -14.93 -4.53 -6.47
C GLY A 651 -15.33 -5.94 -6.87
N LYS A 652 -15.79 -6.14 -8.11
CA LYS A 652 -16.07 -7.45 -8.71
C LYS A 652 -15.54 -7.52 -10.13
N ALA A 653 -15.05 -8.67 -10.52
CA ALA A 653 -14.52 -8.87 -11.85
C ALA A 653 -15.63 -8.91 -12.90
N ASP A 654 -15.39 -8.23 -14.02
CA ASP A 654 -16.20 -8.29 -15.23
C ASP A 654 -15.47 -9.08 -16.33
N LEU A 655 -16.13 -9.33 -17.46
CA LEU A 655 -15.55 -10.05 -18.60
C LEU A 655 -15.37 -9.15 -19.82
N PHE A 656 -14.17 -9.17 -20.40
CA PHE A 656 -13.92 -8.59 -21.72
C PHE A 656 -14.01 -9.65 -22.81
N TRP A 657 -15.01 -9.48 -23.68
CA TRP A 657 -15.25 -10.32 -24.83
C TRP A 657 -14.77 -9.64 -26.11
N ARG A 658 -14.14 -10.42 -27.00
CA ARG A 658 -13.75 -9.99 -28.34
C ARG A 658 -14.22 -10.97 -29.39
N ASN A 659 -14.72 -10.44 -30.50
CA ASN A 659 -15.11 -11.24 -31.65
C ASN A 659 -13.95 -11.34 -32.64
N ASP A 660 -13.39 -12.54 -32.81
CA ASP A 660 -12.19 -12.74 -33.62
C ASP A 660 -12.40 -12.58 -35.13
N THR A 661 -13.64 -12.60 -35.59
CA THR A 661 -13.95 -12.38 -37.01
C THR A 661 -14.18 -10.90 -37.32
N THR A 662 -14.78 -10.15 -36.40
CA THR A 662 -15.22 -8.77 -36.67
C THR A 662 -14.40 -7.70 -35.95
N GLY A 663 -13.61 -8.08 -34.94
CA GLY A 663 -12.87 -7.14 -34.10
C GLY A 663 -13.74 -6.37 -33.11
N ARG A 664 -15.03 -6.73 -32.98
CA ARG A 664 -15.94 -6.10 -32.02
C ARG A 664 -15.61 -6.49 -30.59
N ASN A 665 -15.79 -5.55 -29.67
CA ASN A 665 -15.47 -5.73 -28.25
C ASN A 665 -16.72 -5.49 -27.39
N PHE A 666 -16.91 -6.33 -26.38
CA PHE A 666 -18.06 -6.27 -25.47
C PHE A 666 -17.60 -6.47 -24.03
N LEU A 667 -18.03 -5.58 -23.14
CA LEU A 667 -17.83 -5.70 -21.71
C LEU A 667 -19.10 -6.22 -21.07
N GLN A 668 -18.97 -7.38 -20.43
CA GLN A 668 -20.03 -8.00 -19.65
C GLN A 668 -19.77 -7.72 -18.18
N PHE A 669 -20.52 -6.76 -17.63
CA PHE A 669 -20.44 -6.45 -16.21
C PHE A 669 -21.13 -7.53 -15.39
N MET A 670 -20.54 -7.89 -14.24
CA MET A 670 -20.93 -9.06 -13.46
C MET A 670 -21.26 -8.70 -12.01
N ASN A 671 -22.10 -9.50 -11.37
CA ASN A 671 -22.33 -9.47 -9.94
C ASN A 671 -22.63 -10.89 -9.45
N GLY A 672 -21.58 -11.60 -9.05
CA GLY A 672 -21.58 -13.03 -8.85
C GLY A 672 -22.04 -13.77 -10.10
N THR A 673 -23.08 -14.58 -9.97
CA THR A 673 -23.61 -15.42 -11.06
C THR A 673 -24.50 -14.68 -12.06
N SER A 674 -24.63 -13.35 -11.95
CA SER A 674 -25.53 -12.54 -12.78
C SER A 674 -24.77 -11.55 -13.66
N ALA A 675 -25.07 -11.56 -14.97
CA ALA A 675 -24.66 -10.48 -15.87
C ALA A 675 -25.57 -9.25 -15.70
N LEU A 676 -24.98 -8.07 -15.59
CA LEU A 676 -25.69 -6.82 -15.35
C LEU A 676 -26.24 -6.22 -16.65
N ALA A 677 -27.39 -5.56 -16.55
CA ALA A 677 -28.05 -4.89 -17.68
C ALA A 677 -27.25 -3.70 -18.24
N SER A 678 -26.28 -3.18 -17.49
CA SER A 678 -25.34 -2.14 -17.91
C SER A 678 -24.23 -2.65 -18.84
N SER A 679 -24.12 -3.97 -19.06
CA SER A 679 -23.18 -4.56 -20.02
C SER A 679 -23.37 -3.99 -21.43
N GLY A 680 -22.30 -3.86 -22.20
CA GLY A 680 -22.39 -3.21 -23.51
C GLY A 680 -21.15 -3.33 -24.39
N TYR A 681 -21.31 -2.87 -25.64
CA TYR A 681 -20.20 -2.74 -26.57
C TYR A 681 -19.28 -1.59 -26.16
N THR A 682 -17.98 -1.78 -26.36
CA THR A 682 -16.97 -0.72 -26.28
C THR A 682 -16.38 -0.47 -27.68
N THR A 683 -15.28 0.26 -27.78
CA THR A 683 -14.60 0.59 -29.03
C THR A 683 -14.21 -0.68 -29.81
N ASP A 684 -14.65 -0.77 -31.07
CA ASP A 684 -14.28 -1.85 -31.98
C ASP A 684 -12.84 -1.69 -32.48
N VAL A 685 -12.10 -2.80 -32.60
CA VAL A 685 -10.76 -2.84 -33.21
C VAL A 685 -10.79 -3.84 -34.36
N ALA A 686 -11.10 -3.36 -35.56
CA ALA A 686 -11.35 -4.20 -36.73
C ALA A 686 -10.13 -4.98 -37.22
N ASP A 687 -8.92 -4.45 -37.00
CA ASP A 687 -7.68 -5.17 -37.30
C ASP A 687 -7.47 -6.29 -36.28
N GLN A 688 -7.53 -7.53 -36.76
CA GLN A 688 -7.44 -8.75 -35.97
C GLN A 688 -6.01 -9.05 -35.50
N ALA A 689 -5.00 -8.39 -36.06
CA ALA A 689 -3.63 -8.48 -35.56
C ALA A 689 -3.50 -7.84 -34.18
N TRP A 690 -4.40 -6.92 -33.80
CA TRP A 690 -4.49 -6.40 -32.44
C TRP A 690 -5.14 -7.41 -31.50
N GLN A 691 -4.36 -7.82 -30.51
CA GLN A 691 -4.75 -8.72 -29.43
C GLN A 691 -4.61 -8.01 -28.09
N VAL A 692 -5.55 -8.26 -27.18
CA VAL A 692 -5.38 -7.91 -25.77
C VAL A 692 -4.42 -8.91 -25.16
N VAL A 693 -3.31 -8.42 -24.62
CA VAL A 693 -2.25 -9.24 -24.03
C VAL A 693 -2.15 -9.09 -22.52
N ALA A 694 -2.76 -8.06 -21.92
CA ALA A 694 -2.93 -7.95 -20.47
C ALA A 694 -4.23 -7.19 -20.11
N ILE A 695 -4.83 -7.56 -18.98
CA ILE A 695 -5.98 -6.87 -18.38
C ILE A 695 -5.69 -6.69 -16.89
N ARG A 696 -5.36 -5.45 -16.48
CA ARG A 696 -4.94 -5.07 -15.13
C ARG A 696 -5.14 -3.58 -14.92
N ASP A 697 -5.08 -3.11 -13.69
CA ASP A 697 -5.08 -1.68 -13.37
C ASP A 697 -3.70 -1.08 -13.70
N PHE A 698 -3.61 -0.33 -14.80
CA PHE A 698 -2.37 0.31 -15.24
C PHE A 698 -2.33 1.79 -14.85
N ASP A 699 -3.38 2.37 -14.28
CA ASP A 699 -3.43 3.78 -13.86
C ASP A 699 -3.78 4.03 -12.38
N ALA A 700 -3.81 2.95 -11.59
CA ALA A 700 -4.03 2.89 -10.15
C ALA A 700 -5.38 3.52 -9.71
N ASP A 701 -6.40 3.46 -10.56
CA ASP A 701 -7.74 3.98 -10.25
C ASP A 701 -8.71 2.93 -9.68
N GLY A 702 -8.22 1.70 -9.49
CA GLY A 702 -8.97 0.55 -8.99
C GLY A 702 -9.76 -0.18 -10.08
N ARG A 703 -9.62 0.20 -11.36
CA ARG A 703 -10.31 -0.45 -12.49
C ARG A 703 -9.31 -1.16 -13.39
N ALA A 704 -9.80 -2.19 -14.06
CA ALA A 704 -9.04 -2.92 -15.06
C ALA A 704 -8.95 -2.15 -16.38
N ASP A 705 -7.75 -2.08 -16.93
CA ASP A 705 -7.39 -1.49 -18.22
C ASP A 705 -7.00 -2.57 -19.24
N LEU A 706 -6.82 -2.18 -20.49
CA LEU A 706 -6.49 -3.10 -21.59
C LEU A 706 -5.13 -2.77 -22.20
N TYR A 707 -4.19 -3.71 -22.13
CA TYR A 707 -2.93 -3.64 -22.86
C TYR A 707 -3.04 -4.42 -24.17
N TRP A 708 -2.92 -3.71 -25.28
CA TRP A 708 -3.03 -4.23 -26.64
C TRP A 708 -1.66 -4.38 -27.28
N ARG A 709 -1.48 -5.45 -28.06
CA ARG A 709 -0.31 -5.67 -28.92
C ARG A 709 -0.75 -6.08 -30.30
N ASN A 710 -0.12 -5.50 -31.32
CA ASN A 710 -0.29 -5.92 -32.70
C ASN A 710 0.73 -7.02 -33.04
N SER A 711 0.25 -8.23 -33.31
CA SER A 711 1.08 -9.41 -33.61
C SER A 711 1.81 -9.35 -34.96
N SER A 712 1.47 -8.39 -35.82
CA SER A 712 2.11 -8.20 -37.12
C SER A 712 3.16 -7.08 -37.10
N THR A 713 2.87 -5.97 -36.44
CA THR A 713 3.75 -4.79 -36.42
C THR A 713 4.60 -4.67 -35.17
N GLY A 714 4.18 -5.29 -34.06
CA GLY A 714 4.84 -5.15 -32.76
C GLY A 714 4.44 -3.90 -31.97
N ALA A 715 3.49 -3.11 -32.50
CA ALA A 715 2.96 -1.93 -31.82
C ALA A 715 2.20 -2.31 -30.56
N ASN A 716 2.32 -1.49 -29.50
CA ASN A 716 1.63 -1.70 -28.24
C ASN A 716 0.84 -0.45 -27.83
N HIS A 717 -0.37 -0.65 -27.30
CA HIS A 717 -1.25 0.43 -26.85
C HIS A 717 -1.83 0.08 -25.48
N LEU A 718 -1.87 1.05 -24.57
CA LEU A 718 -2.60 0.95 -23.32
C LEU A 718 -3.88 1.77 -23.41
N TRP A 719 -5.01 1.15 -23.12
CA TRP A 719 -6.30 1.81 -22.97
C TRP A 719 -6.68 1.78 -21.51
N THR A 720 -6.65 2.94 -20.85
CA THR A 720 -7.23 3.02 -19.51
C THR A 720 -8.74 3.15 -19.61
N MET A 721 -9.48 2.45 -18.77
CA MET A 721 -10.92 2.22 -18.94
C MET A 721 -11.72 2.87 -17.82
N ASN A 722 -12.96 3.25 -18.13
CA ASN A 722 -13.95 3.64 -17.14
C ASN A 722 -15.32 3.08 -17.56
N GLY A 723 -15.59 1.86 -17.12
CA GLY A 723 -16.70 1.06 -17.62
C GLY A 723 -16.56 0.80 -19.11
N LEU A 724 -17.59 1.14 -19.89
CA LEU A 724 -17.62 0.92 -21.34
C LEU A 724 -16.71 1.89 -22.13
N LEU A 725 -16.20 2.94 -21.50
CA LEU A 725 -15.47 4.02 -22.16
C LEU A 725 -13.96 3.85 -21.99
N ILE A 726 -13.22 4.21 -23.04
CA ILE A 726 -11.77 4.44 -22.93
C ILE A 726 -11.59 5.81 -22.28
N LYS A 727 -11.03 5.83 -21.07
CA LYS A 727 -10.68 7.04 -20.30
C LYS A 727 -9.48 7.73 -20.95
N SER A 728 -8.41 6.98 -21.22
CA SER A 728 -7.21 7.47 -21.90
C SER A 728 -6.63 6.43 -22.85
N PHE A 729 -5.96 6.90 -23.90
CA PHE A 729 -5.24 6.07 -24.86
C PHE A 729 -3.77 6.45 -24.85
N PHE A 730 -2.88 5.47 -24.69
CA PHE A 730 -1.43 5.66 -24.72
C PHE A 730 -0.79 4.75 -25.76
N PRO A 731 -0.09 5.29 -26.77
CA PRO A 731 0.90 4.51 -27.49
C PRO A 731 2.08 4.22 -26.56
N VAL A 732 2.46 2.94 -26.44
CA VAL A 732 3.57 2.51 -25.58
C VAL A 732 4.78 2.17 -26.48
N TYR A 733 5.85 1.58 -25.91
CA TYR A 733 7.01 1.06 -26.63
C TYR A 733 6.61 0.15 -27.79
N ASN A 734 7.20 0.33 -28.98
CA ASN A 734 7.01 -0.54 -30.13
C ASN A 734 8.11 -1.60 -30.18
N GLU A 735 7.74 -2.88 -30.10
CA GLU A 735 8.68 -4.01 -30.15
C GLU A 735 8.49 -4.79 -31.45
N PRO A 736 9.24 -4.46 -32.52
CA PRO A 736 9.04 -5.06 -33.84
C PRO A 736 9.50 -6.52 -33.93
N ASN A 737 10.37 -6.98 -33.02
CA ASN A 737 10.79 -8.37 -33.01
C ASN A 737 9.69 -9.25 -32.38
N GLN A 738 8.97 -9.98 -33.24
CA GLN A 738 7.86 -10.85 -32.83
C GLN A 738 8.28 -12.04 -31.94
N ALA A 739 9.58 -12.32 -31.81
CA ALA A 739 10.05 -13.29 -30.83
C ALA A 739 9.82 -12.79 -29.39
N TRP A 740 9.79 -11.48 -29.16
CA TRP A 740 9.43 -10.90 -27.87
C TRP A 740 7.91 -10.88 -27.68
N GLN A 741 7.48 -11.53 -26.62
CA GLN A 741 6.07 -11.65 -26.22
C GLN A 741 5.91 -11.16 -24.80
N ILE A 742 4.81 -10.45 -24.52
CA ILE A 742 4.36 -10.23 -23.14
C ILE A 742 3.79 -11.57 -22.65
N VAL A 743 4.36 -12.09 -21.57
CA VAL A 743 4.03 -13.41 -21.01
C VAL A 743 3.40 -13.33 -19.63
N ASN A 744 3.52 -12.18 -18.96
CA ASN A 744 2.89 -11.93 -17.67
C ASN A 744 2.67 -10.41 -17.47
N SER A 745 1.77 -10.08 -16.54
CA SER A 745 1.55 -8.74 -16.01
C SER A 745 1.17 -8.83 -14.55
N GLY A 746 1.69 -7.91 -13.75
CA GLY A 746 1.44 -7.80 -12.32
C GLY A 746 2.12 -6.54 -11.81
N ASP A 747 1.78 -6.10 -10.61
CA ASP A 747 2.51 -5.03 -9.92
C ASP A 747 3.78 -5.64 -9.31
N TYR A 748 4.93 -5.56 -10.00
CA TYR A 748 6.18 -6.17 -9.54
C TYR A 748 6.93 -5.25 -8.57
N ASN A 749 6.61 -3.97 -8.50
CA ASN A 749 7.30 -2.96 -7.66
C ASN A 749 6.42 -2.37 -6.54
N GLY A 750 5.20 -2.86 -6.37
CA GLY A 750 4.28 -2.52 -5.29
C GLY A 750 3.83 -1.07 -5.31
N ASP A 751 3.79 -0.43 -6.48
CA ASP A 751 3.41 0.97 -6.63
C ASP A 751 1.91 1.16 -6.96
N GLY A 752 1.17 0.05 -7.09
CA GLY A 752 -0.25 0.01 -7.41
C GLY A 752 -0.54 0.08 -8.91
N PHE A 753 0.47 0.21 -9.77
CA PHE A 753 0.35 0.16 -11.22
C PHE A 753 0.78 -1.21 -11.72
N ALA A 754 0.02 -1.78 -12.66
CA ALA A 754 0.42 -3.04 -13.27
C ALA A 754 1.59 -2.84 -14.25
N ASP A 755 2.54 -3.76 -14.20
CA ASP A 755 3.69 -3.84 -15.08
C ASP A 755 3.53 -4.95 -16.13
N VAL A 756 4.46 -5.00 -17.10
CA VAL A 756 4.49 -6.07 -18.11
C VAL A 756 5.84 -6.78 -18.18
N LEU A 757 5.77 -8.11 -18.24
CA LEU A 757 6.92 -8.99 -18.35
C LEU A 757 7.03 -9.57 -19.76
N TRP A 758 8.14 -9.26 -20.41
CA TRP A 758 8.49 -9.71 -21.74
C TRP A 758 9.42 -10.92 -21.68
N ARG A 759 9.21 -11.87 -22.60
CA ARG A 759 10.10 -13.00 -22.84
C ARG A 759 10.34 -13.18 -24.32
N ASN A 760 11.61 -13.36 -24.68
CA ASN A 760 11.99 -13.73 -26.03
C ASN A 760 11.85 -15.25 -26.20
N SER A 761 10.90 -15.66 -27.02
CA SER A 761 10.59 -17.07 -27.31
C SER A 761 11.74 -17.85 -27.97
N SER A 762 12.71 -17.15 -28.59
CA SER A 762 13.84 -17.77 -29.29
C SER A 762 15.11 -17.85 -28.45
N THR A 763 15.37 -16.83 -27.62
CA THR A 763 16.61 -16.74 -26.81
C THR A 763 16.40 -17.05 -25.33
N GLY A 764 15.16 -17.02 -24.85
CA GLY A 764 14.83 -17.16 -23.43
C GLY A 764 15.20 -15.95 -22.57
N GLN A 765 15.58 -14.83 -23.19
CA GLN A 765 15.79 -13.56 -22.49
C GLN A 765 14.48 -13.03 -21.92
N ASN A 766 14.55 -12.39 -20.75
CA ASN A 766 13.40 -11.83 -20.05
C ASN A 766 13.65 -10.33 -19.79
N HIS A 767 12.62 -9.50 -19.91
CA HIS A 767 12.70 -8.05 -19.71
C HIS A 767 11.42 -7.56 -19.04
N MET A 768 11.52 -6.71 -18.04
CA MET A 768 10.36 -6.15 -17.33
C MET A 768 10.25 -4.66 -17.63
N HIS A 769 9.05 -4.23 -18.00
CA HIS A 769 8.70 -2.81 -18.04
C HIS A 769 7.90 -2.51 -16.79
N LEU A 770 8.51 -1.75 -15.88
CA LEU A 770 7.80 -1.14 -14.77
C LEU A 770 7.03 0.06 -15.32
N MET A 771 5.74 0.17 -15.02
CA MET A 771 4.81 1.06 -15.69
C MET A 771 4.18 2.06 -14.73
N GLN A 772 3.84 3.25 -15.24
CA GLN A 772 2.96 4.19 -14.54
C GLN A 772 2.04 4.83 -15.58
N GLY A 773 0.83 4.28 -15.74
CA GLY A 773 -0.01 4.55 -16.91
C GLY A 773 0.68 4.11 -18.20
N GLY A 774 0.69 4.99 -19.20
CA GLY A 774 1.39 4.74 -20.47
C GLY A 774 2.92 4.89 -20.42
N THR A 775 3.50 5.26 -19.28
CA THR A 775 4.93 5.55 -19.13
C THR A 775 5.71 4.33 -18.67
N ILE A 776 6.85 4.03 -19.31
CA ILE A 776 7.80 3.02 -18.84
C ILE A 776 8.82 3.71 -17.93
N LEU A 777 8.96 3.24 -16.70
CA LEU A 777 9.86 3.81 -15.70
C LEU A 777 11.33 3.52 -16.02
N ALA A 778 12.21 4.44 -15.64
CA ALA A 778 13.66 4.31 -15.84
C ALA A 778 14.28 3.12 -15.09
N THR A 779 13.59 2.60 -14.07
CA THR A 779 13.95 1.41 -13.29
C THR A 779 13.56 0.09 -13.96
N SER A 780 12.96 0.12 -15.16
CA SER A 780 12.74 -1.07 -16.00
C SER A 780 14.04 -1.72 -16.46
N GLY A 781 14.03 -3.02 -16.76
CA GLY A 781 15.28 -3.70 -17.10
C GLY A 781 15.19 -5.18 -17.43
N SER A 782 16.34 -5.73 -17.81
CA SER A 782 16.50 -7.16 -18.13
C SER A 782 16.52 -8.01 -16.86
N LEU A 783 15.89 -9.18 -16.92
CA LEU A 783 15.95 -10.19 -15.86
C LEU A 783 16.88 -11.35 -16.27
N LEU A 784 17.04 -12.32 -15.38
CA LEU A 784 17.77 -13.57 -15.64
C LEU A 784 17.23 -14.26 -16.90
N THR A 785 18.14 -14.61 -17.81
CA THR A 785 17.81 -15.35 -19.04
C THR A 785 17.63 -16.84 -18.72
N VAL A 786 16.49 -17.40 -19.13
CA VAL A 786 16.20 -18.84 -19.03
C VAL A 786 16.20 -19.43 -20.44
N ALA A 787 17.36 -19.92 -20.88
CA ALA A 787 17.59 -20.34 -22.26
C ALA A 787 16.80 -21.60 -22.68
N ASP A 788 16.45 -22.47 -21.73
CA ASP A 788 15.59 -23.62 -22.01
C ASP A 788 14.15 -23.15 -22.23
N SER A 789 13.69 -23.24 -23.48
CA SER A 789 12.36 -22.81 -23.93
C SER A 789 11.22 -23.70 -23.42
N ASN A 790 11.53 -24.83 -22.80
CA ASN A 790 10.51 -25.64 -22.10
C ASN A 790 10.06 -24.98 -20.80
N TRP A 791 10.85 -24.07 -20.24
CA TRP A 791 10.40 -23.24 -19.12
C TRP A 791 9.44 -22.15 -19.59
N ARG A 792 8.23 -22.20 -19.03
CA ARG A 792 7.14 -21.26 -19.26
C ARG A 792 6.77 -20.62 -17.94
N MET A 793 6.52 -19.32 -17.95
CA MET A 793 5.93 -18.62 -16.82
C MET A 793 4.42 -18.87 -16.84
N ILE A 794 3.81 -19.01 -15.67
CA ILE A 794 2.36 -18.93 -15.53
C ILE A 794 1.96 -17.49 -15.79
N GLY A 795 1.03 -17.26 -16.71
CA GLY A 795 0.54 -15.93 -17.03
C GLY A 795 -0.16 -15.85 -18.37
N LEU A 796 -0.42 -14.62 -18.81
CA LEU A 796 -1.23 -14.28 -19.98
C LEU A 796 -0.78 -15.03 -21.25
N ARG A 797 -1.52 -16.08 -21.60
CA ARG A 797 -1.59 -16.56 -22.98
C ARG A 797 -2.87 -16.06 -23.59
N GLY A 798 -2.78 -14.89 -24.22
CA GLY A 798 -3.72 -14.51 -25.27
C GLY A 798 -3.74 -15.66 -26.29
N SER A 799 -4.93 -16.22 -26.51
CA SER A 799 -5.15 -17.25 -27.51
C SER A 799 -4.63 -16.77 -28.87
N ASN A 800 -3.62 -17.44 -29.40
CA ASN A 800 -3.41 -17.46 -30.86
C ASN A 800 -4.51 -18.26 -31.53
#